data_AF-A0A8T0EHZ4-F1
#
_entry.id   AF-A0A8T0EHZ4-F1
#
_cell.length_a   1.000
_cell.length_b   1.000
_cell.length_c   1.000
_cell.angle_alpha   90.00
_cell.angle_beta   90.00
_cell.angle_gamma   90.00
#
_symmetry.space_group_name_H-M   'P 1'
#
loop_
_entity.id
_entity.type
_entity.pdbx_description
1 polymer ?
#
loop_
_entity_poly.entity_id
_entity_poly.type
_entity_poly.pdbx_seq_one_letter_code
_entity_poly.pdbx_strand_id
1 'polypeptide(L)'
;MAYYAAKEEYVKTRIDEESLGDYTSFNLPVTVSFQDIHVSSILNGVFGSAGPGELLSIMGPSGSGKTTLLNCLFGAQKTDSGVITLNGEVLNKDLRRRIAYVRQDELFCSGLTVRGLLEFHANLRLPSRMTHQEKMKYVDFIVESFNMNNPKLLKTRVKPECGLSGGEKKRINIMCELMSDAPILLIDEPTTGLDSHNALNLIKCLKRIAVKHHKTIILTVHQPSSQIMKHFDKLLLVSDGEVAYFGRVNDVLETMRKLDLIMESNYNIGDFLLELLYTENKSKMIEAARRKYEEEATANGIIPKINGNNISTLNMKVLVADGNITKELVKTQDSATESGQDSGRSSMFSSTGNSSVSSHEDNLDYNRWPVPFWEQVSILTRRQLISSAIGYLTTWNLAHTLILTILQCAIWFQIERTEENIPTIDGYIFFELFIWTLSATFEALYSFSTERSVINRERQSGMYRLSAYYFSKMISELPVIISRPLFSHIVTSLFLGERNCTVVLVQLALLLLCAFTYQGIGLLISSFGVDTRISTVICSLISVPSLLFASHLAQNLPKGISWLQYLSPAYYGFTGMRISEYLHGYPVMCAVGNSIYDACRNGNGTIPPSDLLSGVDSVLSPGSAILILALALLFLSLLTYLSLSLHFILKLVGSVWSNGKERKEKASDLIMWDTGAAGDYSALNSEDTDSQEEPGEHDESEGEEFCTDPQEQSQNEPIHKSFHFLEECSFIDFVDTNGEFIITAGRDHDIKVWDATKEVVIRRFVGHTAPVTGIKLQGADPSEPCSAELTVISSSEDGSIREWSLQKGTEIRKIETENVITCMGIMSNKLAAIGNHKGHLDVHHVSTGQLYCSIVAHNDPIDALMVNDVHICTAVYDRPGSLRVWQLKWGKVICMYSLEEIFSIEFATFTMYGDLLILGDGTEQKLHILSYMTEDTTDTLQLSENAGHVQHVAVMDGLVLASTVDSNKMVHLHGEYRYRLSY
;
A
#
# COMPACT_ATOMS: atom_id res chain seq x y z
N MET A 1 42.10 -23.05 14.85
CA MET A 1 41.35 -23.46 16.05
C MET A 1 41.39 -22.42 17.17
N ALA A 2 42.56 -21.88 17.55
CA ALA A 2 42.64 -20.80 18.56
C ALA A 2 41.83 -19.53 18.21
N TYR A 3 41.72 -19.19 16.91
CA TYR A 3 40.85 -18.10 16.44
C TYR A 3 39.34 -18.41 16.57
N TYR A 4 38.95 -19.68 16.49
CA TYR A 4 37.56 -20.12 16.69
C TYR A 4 37.23 -20.23 18.19
N ALA A 5 38.18 -20.69 19.02
CA ALA A 5 38.05 -20.68 20.46
C ALA A 5 37.99 -19.26 21.04
N ALA A 6 38.80 -18.33 20.52
CA ALA A 6 38.74 -16.92 20.90
C ALA A 6 37.43 -16.24 20.45
N LYS A 7 36.81 -16.70 19.35
CA LYS A 7 35.49 -16.22 18.91
C LYS A 7 34.36 -16.78 19.78
N GLU A 8 34.47 -18.03 20.25
CA GLU A 8 33.55 -18.58 21.26
C GLU A 8 33.72 -17.91 22.64
N GLU A 9 34.93 -17.48 22.98
CA GLU A 9 35.23 -16.79 24.25
C GLU A 9 34.86 -15.30 24.20
N TYR A 10 34.94 -14.64 23.04
CA TYR A 10 34.49 -13.26 22.83
C TYR A 10 32.96 -13.14 22.70
N VAL A 11 32.26 -14.22 22.29
CA VAL A 11 30.79 -14.32 22.37
C VAL A 11 30.33 -14.58 23.82
N LYS A 12 31.23 -15.00 24.72
CA LYS A 12 30.93 -15.22 26.15
C LYS A 12 31.06 -13.98 27.03
N THR A 13 31.61 -12.86 26.54
CA THR A 13 31.50 -11.56 27.22
C THR A 13 30.08 -10.99 27.03
N ARG A 14 29.14 -11.71 27.65
CA ARG A 14 27.79 -11.30 27.99
C ARG A 14 27.84 -9.93 28.65
N ILE A 15 27.06 -8.99 28.12
CA ILE A 15 26.26 -8.14 28.99
C ILE A 15 25.50 -9.11 29.89
N ASP A 16 25.69 -9.04 31.21
CA ASP A 16 25.05 -9.92 32.19
C ASP A 16 23.60 -10.23 31.77
N GLU A 17 23.36 -11.44 31.24
CA GLU A 17 22.03 -11.84 30.77
C GLU A 17 21.02 -11.94 31.93
N GLU A 18 21.51 -11.95 33.17
CA GLU A 18 20.73 -11.76 34.40
C GLU A 18 20.22 -10.32 34.56
N SER A 19 20.94 -9.31 34.08
CA SER A 19 20.52 -7.90 34.21
C SER A 19 19.27 -7.56 33.39
N LEU A 20 18.88 -8.40 32.41
CA LEU A 20 17.68 -8.19 31.59
C LEU A 20 16.39 -8.72 32.24
N GLY A 21 16.51 -9.67 33.18
CA GLY A 21 15.38 -10.11 34.00
C GLY A 21 14.77 -8.95 34.81
N ASP A 22 15.60 -7.96 35.15
CA ASP A 22 15.18 -6.77 35.87
C ASP A 22 14.50 -5.71 34.98
N TYR A 23 14.78 -5.66 33.66
CA TYR A 23 14.22 -4.63 32.77
C TYR A 23 12.92 -5.04 32.05
N THR A 24 12.55 -6.33 32.04
CA THR A 24 11.36 -6.85 31.32
C THR A 24 10.29 -7.43 32.24
N SER A 25 10.40 -7.21 33.55
CA SER A 25 9.48 -7.69 34.59
C SER A 25 8.21 -6.85 34.75
N PHE A 26 7.93 -5.94 33.81
CA PHE A 26 6.85 -4.96 33.98
C PHE A 26 5.45 -5.48 33.65
N ASN A 27 5.33 -6.62 32.97
CA ASN A 27 4.04 -7.15 32.54
C ASN A 27 3.81 -8.57 33.04
N LEU A 28 2.72 -8.73 33.79
CA LEU A 28 2.20 -10.04 34.20
C LEU A 28 1.97 -10.94 32.97
N PRO A 29 2.31 -12.23 33.04
CA PRO A 29 2.03 -13.18 31.97
C PRO A 29 0.52 -13.24 31.67
N VAL A 30 0.15 -13.27 30.38
CA VAL A 30 -1.26 -13.20 29.94
C VAL A 30 -1.64 -14.34 29.02
N THR A 31 -2.66 -15.10 29.42
CA THR A 31 -3.34 -16.07 28.58
C THR A 31 -4.46 -15.37 27.80
N VAL A 32 -4.47 -15.58 26.48
CA VAL A 32 -5.57 -15.19 25.58
C VAL A 32 -6.48 -16.38 25.40
N SER A 33 -7.79 -16.20 25.54
CA SER A 33 -8.78 -17.23 25.25
C SER A 33 -9.96 -16.62 24.50
N PHE A 34 -10.42 -17.29 23.46
CA PHE A 34 -11.55 -16.86 22.65
C PHE A 34 -12.50 -18.02 22.41
N GLN A 35 -13.79 -17.73 22.50
CA GLN A 35 -14.86 -18.72 22.46
C GLN A 35 -15.99 -18.21 21.57
N ASP A 36 -16.48 -19.10 20.71
CA ASP A 36 -17.60 -18.89 19.79
C ASP A 36 -17.54 -17.55 19.04
N ILE A 37 -16.37 -17.17 18.51
CA ILE A 37 -16.24 -15.94 17.72
C ILE A 37 -17.03 -16.10 16.43
N HIS A 38 -18.04 -15.24 16.26
CA HIS A 38 -18.75 -15.09 14.99
C HIS A 38 -18.55 -13.70 14.40
N VAL A 39 -18.32 -13.69 13.08
CA VAL A 39 -18.32 -12.50 12.25
C VAL A 39 -19.09 -12.86 10.99
N SER A 40 -20.15 -12.12 10.72
CA SER A 40 -21.11 -12.36 9.65
C SER A 40 -20.39 -12.71 8.34
N SER A 41 -20.73 -13.88 7.78
CA SER A 41 -20.19 -14.42 6.52
C SER A 41 -18.67 -14.66 6.46
N ILE A 42 -17.93 -14.59 7.58
CA ILE A 42 -16.46 -14.78 7.59
C ILE A 42 -15.99 -15.75 8.67
N LEU A 43 -16.49 -15.65 9.92
CA LEU A 43 -16.09 -16.52 11.03
C LEU A 43 -17.33 -17.14 11.67
N ASN A 44 -17.28 -18.45 11.90
CA ASN A 44 -18.40 -19.28 12.34
C ASN A 44 -18.01 -20.09 13.59
N GLY A 45 -18.10 -19.47 14.77
CA GLY A 45 -17.92 -20.15 16.06
C GLY A 45 -16.48 -20.56 16.32
N VAL A 46 -15.53 -19.65 16.03
CA VAL A 46 -14.10 -19.94 16.20
C VAL A 46 -13.71 -19.88 17.68
N PHE A 47 -12.97 -20.90 18.13
CA PHE A 47 -12.50 -21.04 19.51
C PHE A 47 -11.00 -21.37 19.58
N GLY A 48 -10.37 -21.04 20.70
CA GLY A 48 -8.96 -21.33 20.95
C GLY A 48 -8.38 -20.61 22.16
N SER A 49 -7.14 -20.94 22.50
CA SER A 49 -6.38 -20.31 23.59
C SER A 49 -4.87 -20.34 23.35
N ALA A 50 -4.17 -19.33 23.85
CA ALA A 50 -2.72 -19.23 23.85
C ALA A 50 -2.23 -18.69 25.20
N GLY A 51 -1.26 -19.36 25.80
CA GLY A 51 -0.70 -19.04 27.09
C GLY A 51 0.68 -18.35 27.04
N PRO A 52 1.15 -17.85 28.19
CA PRO A 52 2.47 -17.22 28.33
C PRO A 52 3.59 -18.20 27.97
N GLY A 53 4.55 -17.78 27.15
CA GLY A 53 5.64 -18.65 26.69
C GLY A 53 5.29 -19.55 25.52
N GLU A 54 4.03 -19.55 25.08
CA GLU A 54 3.57 -20.33 23.94
C GLU A 54 3.60 -19.51 22.64
N LEU A 55 3.90 -20.23 21.56
CA LEU A 55 3.83 -19.79 20.17
C LEU A 55 2.69 -20.54 19.48
N LEU A 56 1.56 -19.86 19.27
CA LEU A 56 0.39 -20.38 18.56
C LEU A 56 0.48 -20.01 17.08
N SER A 57 0.43 -21.02 16.20
CA SER A 57 0.32 -20.83 14.75
C SER A 57 -1.13 -20.95 14.31
N ILE A 58 -1.59 -20.01 13.49
CA ILE A 58 -2.88 -20.05 12.80
C ILE A 58 -2.61 -20.38 11.32
N MET A 59 -3.15 -21.50 10.85
CA MET A 59 -2.97 -21.99 9.48
C MET A 59 -4.31 -22.20 8.79
N GLY A 60 -4.31 -22.15 7.46
CA GLY A 60 -5.50 -22.41 6.64
C GLY A 60 -5.38 -21.82 5.24
N PRO A 61 -6.26 -22.21 4.30
CA PRO A 61 -6.32 -21.68 2.95
C PRO A 61 -6.42 -20.16 2.90
N SER A 62 -6.06 -19.56 1.77
CA SER A 62 -6.35 -18.16 1.49
C SER A 62 -7.85 -17.90 1.63
N GLY A 63 -8.25 -16.78 2.23
CA GLY A 63 -9.66 -16.46 2.46
C GLY A 63 -10.32 -17.14 3.66
N SER A 64 -9.65 -18.04 4.39
CA SER A 64 -10.27 -18.78 5.53
C SER A 64 -10.58 -17.95 6.79
N GLY A 65 -10.34 -16.64 6.78
CA GLY A 65 -10.62 -15.74 7.91
C GLY A 65 -9.48 -15.53 8.91
N LYS A 66 -8.26 -15.98 8.62
CA LYS A 66 -7.06 -15.85 9.51
C LYS A 66 -6.79 -14.41 9.96
N THR A 67 -6.63 -13.49 9.02
CA THR A 67 -6.41 -12.06 9.29
C THR A 67 -7.61 -11.44 9.99
N THR A 68 -8.83 -11.83 9.63
CA THR A 68 -10.06 -11.38 10.31
C THR A 68 -10.08 -11.80 11.77
N LEU A 69 -9.66 -13.03 12.09
CA LEU A 69 -9.53 -13.51 13.46
C LEU A 69 -8.50 -12.70 14.25
N LEU A 70 -7.31 -12.45 13.71
CA LEU A 70 -6.31 -11.58 14.34
C LEU A 70 -6.87 -10.16 14.59
N ASN A 71 -7.61 -9.60 13.64
CA ASN A 71 -8.26 -8.30 13.79
C ASN A 71 -9.34 -8.30 14.89
N CYS A 72 -10.05 -9.41 15.08
CA CYS A 72 -11.00 -9.58 16.20
C CYS A 72 -10.26 -9.65 17.54
N LEU A 73 -9.18 -10.44 17.62
CA LEU A 73 -8.35 -10.56 18.84
C LEU A 73 -7.71 -9.22 19.24
N PHE A 74 -7.31 -8.41 18.25
CA PHE A 74 -6.83 -7.05 18.49
C PHE A 74 -7.96 -6.05 18.80
N GLY A 75 -9.23 -6.39 18.56
CA GLY A 75 -10.38 -5.51 18.71
C GLY A 75 -10.51 -4.44 17.61
N ALA A 76 -9.82 -4.60 16.47
CA ALA A 76 -10.01 -3.76 15.29
C ALA A 76 -11.30 -4.09 14.53
N GLN A 77 -11.67 -5.37 14.53
CA GLN A 77 -12.95 -5.87 14.04
C GLN A 77 -13.87 -6.15 15.23
N LYS A 78 -15.13 -5.71 15.17
CA LYS A 78 -16.14 -6.12 16.17
C LYS A 78 -16.63 -7.53 15.85
N THR A 79 -16.81 -8.33 16.88
CA THR A 79 -17.46 -9.65 16.79
C THR A 79 -18.98 -9.48 16.89
N ASP A 80 -19.74 -10.29 16.16
CA ASP A 80 -21.21 -10.31 16.25
C ASP A 80 -21.67 -11.10 17.48
N SER A 81 -20.95 -12.19 17.79
CA SER A 81 -21.08 -12.95 19.02
C SER A 81 -19.74 -13.60 19.41
N GLY A 82 -19.69 -14.20 20.59
CA GLY A 82 -18.48 -14.77 21.17
C GLY A 82 -17.82 -13.84 22.18
N VAL A 83 -16.90 -14.42 22.95
CA VAL A 83 -16.20 -13.72 24.04
C VAL A 83 -14.70 -13.91 23.89
N ILE A 84 -13.96 -12.80 23.93
CA ILE A 84 -12.50 -12.78 24.01
C ILE A 84 -12.13 -12.37 25.43
N THR A 85 -11.31 -13.18 26.09
CA THR A 85 -10.85 -12.95 27.46
C THR A 85 -9.33 -12.93 27.55
N LEU A 86 -8.80 -12.05 28.39
CA LEU A 86 -7.40 -12.00 28.81
C LEU A 86 -7.34 -12.36 30.29
N ASN A 87 -6.72 -13.49 30.64
CA ASN A 87 -6.72 -14.04 32.01
C ASN A 87 -8.14 -14.15 32.64
N GLY A 88 -9.16 -14.41 31.81
CA GLY A 88 -10.56 -14.50 32.24
C GLY A 88 -11.33 -13.17 32.26
N GLU A 89 -10.67 -12.02 32.09
CA GLU A 89 -11.34 -10.72 31.96
C GLU A 89 -11.73 -10.44 30.49
N VAL A 90 -12.98 -10.03 30.24
CA VAL A 90 -13.48 -9.72 28.89
C VAL A 90 -12.73 -8.54 28.29
N LEU A 91 -12.34 -8.66 27.02
CA LEU A 91 -11.56 -7.66 26.30
C LEU A 91 -12.23 -6.28 26.30
N ASN A 92 -11.64 -5.35 27.05
CA ASN A 92 -12.04 -3.95 27.12
C ASN A 92 -11.05 -3.04 26.38
N LYS A 93 -11.42 -1.76 26.20
CA LYS A 93 -10.58 -0.76 25.52
C LYS A 93 -9.20 -0.59 26.17
N ASP A 94 -9.10 -0.76 27.47
CA ASP A 94 -7.84 -0.64 28.21
C ASP A 94 -6.99 -1.91 28.10
N LEU A 95 -7.61 -3.09 28.19
CA LEU A 95 -6.95 -4.38 27.96
C LEU A 95 -6.38 -4.51 26.55
N ARG A 96 -7.02 -3.90 25.55
CA ARG A 96 -6.49 -3.83 24.17
C ARG A 96 -5.09 -3.22 24.10
N ARG A 97 -4.72 -2.30 25.00
CA ARG A 97 -3.37 -1.72 25.04
C ARG A 97 -2.29 -2.74 25.41
N ARG A 98 -2.65 -3.91 25.94
CA ARG A 98 -1.75 -5.01 26.28
C ARG A 98 -1.45 -5.93 25.09
N ILE A 99 -2.03 -5.65 23.92
CA ILE A 99 -1.86 -6.41 22.70
C ILE A 99 -1.08 -5.57 21.70
N ALA A 100 0.07 -6.07 21.25
CA ALA A 100 0.78 -5.53 20.10
C ALA A 100 0.36 -6.30 18.84
N TYR A 101 0.14 -5.60 17.73
CA TYR A 101 -0.27 -6.21 16.48
C TYR A 101 0.64 -5.77 15.33
N VAL A 102 1.36 -6.73 14.77
CA VAL A 102 2.16 -6.57 13.56
C VAL A 102 1.27 -6.95 12.37
N ARG A 103 0.88 -5.94 11.59
CA ARG A 103 0.10 -6.13 10.35
C ARG A 103 1.00 -6.57 9.20
N GLN A 104 0.39 -7.16 8.18
CA GLN A 104 1.06 -7.59 6.94
C GLN A 104 1.72 -6.40 6.22
N ASP A 105 1.04 -5.26 6.13
CA ASP A 105 1.58 -4.06 5.48
C ASP A 105 2.74 -3.43 6.25
N GLU A 106 3.82 -3.07 5.54
CA GLU A 106 5.04 -2.49 6.09
C GLU A 106 5.07 -0.97 5.88
N LEU A 107 4.21 -0.26 6.61
CA LEU A 107 4.12 1.20 6.59
C LEU A 107 5.04 1.82 7.64
N PHE A 108 6.04 2.57 7.18
CA PHE A 108 6.98 3.31 8.04
C PHE A 108 6.90 4.80 7.81
N CYS A 109 7.26 5.59 8.83
CA CYS A 109 7.53 7.01 8.66
C CYS A 109 8.82 7.17 7.82
N SER A 110 8.68 7.80 6.65
CA SER A 110 9.81 8.11 5.77
C SER A 110 10.82 9.05 6.43
N GLY A 111 12.09 8.95 6.05
CA GLY A 111 13.13 9.95 6.37
C GLY A 111 13.96 9.67 7.63
N LEU A 112 13.49 8.84 8.56
CA LEU A 112 14.28 8.38 9.72
C LEU A 112 15.26 7.28 9.35
N THR A 113 16.35 7.15 10.11
CA THR A 113 17.21 5.95 10.06
C THR A 113 16.53 4.79 10.78
N VAL A 114 16.90 3.54 10.45
CA VAL A 114 16.36 2.36 11.15
C VAL A 114 16.55 2.48 12.67
N ARG A 115 17.74 2.91 13.12
CA ARG A 115 18.01 3.20 14.54
C ARG A 115 17.08 4.28 15.08
N GLY A 116 16.98 5.42 14.38
CA GLY A 116 16.15 6.55 14.81
C GLY A 116 14.66 6.22 14.89
N LEU A 117 14.17 5.33 14.01
CA LEU A 117 12.80 4.81 14.06
C LEU A 117 12.57 3.97 15.32
N LEU A 118 13.46 3.02 15.61
CA LEU A 118 13.37 2.18 16.81
C LEU A 118 13.45 3.01 18.10
N GLU A 119 14.35 4.00 18.15
CA GLU A 119 14.47 4.93 19.27
C GLU A 119 13.21 5.79 19.44
N PHE A 120 12.59 6.23 18.34
CA PHE A 120 11.32 6.96 18.38
C PHE A 120 10.19 6.09 18.94
N HIS A 121 10.07 4.85 18.47
CA HIS A 121 9.09 3.89 18.99
C HIS A 121 9.31 3.60 20.47
N ALA A 122 10.55 3.37 20.89
CA ALA A 122 10.91 3.11 22.29
C ALA A 122 10.58 4.31 23.18
N ASN A 123 10.95 5.52 22.78
CA ASN A 123 10.71 6.72 23.58
C ASN A 123 9.22 6.99 23.81
N LEU A 124 8.37 6.64 22.84
CA LEU A 124 6.93 6.89 22.90
C LEU A 124 6.13 5.76 23.56
N ARG A 125 6.54 4.50 23.38
CA ARG A 125 5.77 3.33 23.81
C ARG A 125 6.25 2.72 25.13
N LEU A 126 7.54 2.86 25.47
CA LEU A 126 8.06 2.43 26.76
C LEU A 126 7.65 3.41 27.87
N PRO A 127 7.39 2.93 29.10
CA PRO A 127 6.91 3.76 30.20
C PRO A 127 7.87 4.91 30.53
N SER A 128 7.34 6.10 30.88
CA SER A 128 8.14 7.26 31.31
C SER A 128 8.97 7.04 32.57
N ARG A 129 8.71 5.97 33.35
CA ARG A 129 9.55 5.60 34.50
C ARG A 129 10.95 5.16 34.08
N MET A 130 11.10 4.59 32.88
CA MET A 130 12.41 4.22 32.34
C MET A 130 13.18 5.45 31.89
N THR A 131 14.42 5.57 32.33
CA THR A 131 15.35 6.59 31.88
C THR A 131 15.65 6.41 30.39
N HIS A 132 16.06 7.49 29.71
CA HIS A 132 16.45 7.40 28.30
C HIS A 132 17.55 6.35 28.07
N GLN A 133 18.50 6.20 28.99
CA GLN A 133 19.57 5.20 28.87
C GLN A 133 19.03 3.76 28.93
N GLU A 134 18.07 3.48 29.80
CA GLU A 134 17.41 2.17 29.87
C GLU A 134 16.60 1.88 28.61
N LYS A 135 15.88 2.88 28.09
CA LYS A 135 15.17 2.77 26.81
C LYS A 135 16.13 2.44 25.66
N MET A 136 17.31 3.08 25.61
CA MET A 136 18.31 2.79 24.58
C MET A 136 18.91 1.38 24.71
N LYS A 137 19.18 0.93 25.95
CA LYS A 137 19.62 -0.46 26.19
C LYS A 137 18.59 -1.48 25.72
N TYR A 138 17.30 -1.20 25.92
CA TYR A 138 16.22 -2.04 25.39
C TYR A 138 16.22 -2.08 23.85
N VAL A 139 16.42 -0.93 23.20
CA VAL A 139 16.57 -0.87 21.73
C VAL A 139 17.73 -1.73 21.26
N ASP A 140 18.91 -1.61 21.90
CA ASP A 140 20.09 -2.40 21.56
C ASP A 140 19.83 -3.90 21.71
N PHE A 141 19.19 -4.32 22.79
CA PHE A 141 18.82 -5.71 23.03
C PHE A 141 17.90 -6.28 21.94
N ILE A 142 16.88 -5.53 21.51
CA ILE A 142 15.95 -5.98 20.47
C ILE A 142 16.67 -6.09 19.12
N VAL A 143 17.50 -5.10 18.76
CA VAL A 143 18.29 -5.12 17.52
C VAL A 143 19.23 -6.34 17.47
N GLU A 144 19.87 -6.65 18.59
CA GLU A 144 20.74 -7.82 18.72
C GLU A 144 19.98 -9.14 18.62
N SER A 145 18.79 -9.23 19.23
CA SER A 145 17.95 -10.43 19.20
C SER A 145 17.56 -10.84 17.77
N PHE A 146 17.35 -9.85 16.89
CA PHE A 146 17.02 -10.06 15.47
C PHE A 146 18.25 -10.15 14.55
N ASN A 147 19.46 -10.20 15.11
CA ASN A 147 20.74 -10.22 14.38
C ASN A 147 20.90 -9.02 13.41
N MET A 148 20.38 -7.84 13.77
CA MET A 148 20.43 -6.63 12.93
C MET A 148 21.48 -5.61 13.42
N ASN A 149 22.62 -6.12 13.90
CA ASN A 149 23.71 -5.32 14.49
C ASN A 149 24.59 -4.59 13.46
N ASN A 150 24.26 -4.66 12.17
CA ASN A 150 25.08 -4.01 11.15
C ASN A 150 24.96 -2.47 11.27
N PRO A 151 26.05 -1.75 11.57
CA PRO A 151 26.00 -0.30 11.79
C PRO A 151 25.63 0.48 10.51
N LYS A 152 25.91 -0.08 9.32
CA LYS A 152 25.48 0.54 8.06
C LYS A 152 23.96 0.48 7.93
N LEU A 153 23.37 -0.69 8.18
CA LEU A 153 21.93 -0.92 8.13
C LEU A 153 21.17 -0.03 9.12
N LEU A 154 21.68 0.09 10.34
CA LEU A 154 21.08 0.94 11.38
C LEU A 154 21.09 2.44 11.01
N LYS A 155 22.06 2.87 10.20
CA LYS A 155 22.16 4.24 9.67
C LYS A 155 21.41 4.42 8.35
N THR A 156 20.99 3.35 7.70
CA THR A 156 20.18 3.41 6.48
C THR A 156 18.85 4.09 6.79
N ARG A 157 18.43 5.01 5.91
CA ARG A 157 17.12 5.67 6.02
C ARG A 157 16.04 4.76 5.50
N VAL A 158 14.93 4.71 6.23
CA VAL A 158 13.73 4.03 5.77
C VAL A 158 13.07 4.94 4.72
N LYS A 159 13.19 4.55 3.45
CA LYS A 159 12.51 5.17 2.32
C LYS A 159 11.52 4.17 1.71
N PRO A 160 10.39 4.65 1.14
CA PRO A 160 9.42 3.77 0.50
C PRO A 160 10.06 2.96 -0.64
N GLU A 161 10.90 3.60 -1.46
CA GLU A 161 11.33 3.06 -2.76
C GLU A 161 12.76 2.48 -2.82
N CYS A 162 13.59 2.59 -1.77
CA CYS A 162 14.94 2.00 -1.81
C CYS A 162 15.64 1.89 -0.44
N GLY A 163 16.45 0.83 -0.28
CA GLY A 163 17.53 0.75 0.73
C GLY A 163 17.45 -0.39 1.75
N LEU A 164 16.31 -1.07 1.89
CA LEU A 164 16.14 -2.21 2.81
C LEU A 164 15.50 -3.38 2.06
N SER A 165 16.02 -4.59 2.25
CA SER A 165 15.39 -5.81 1.74
C SER A 165 14.02 -6.03 2.40
N GLY A 166 13.09 -6.71 1.71
CA GLY A 166 11.77 -7.03 2.28
C GLY A 166 11.87 -7.76 3.62
N GLY A 167 12.82 -8.70 3.74
CA GLY A 167 13.07 -9.39 5.01
C GLY A 167 13.57 -8.50 6.14
N GLU A 168 14.38 -7.47 5.85
CA GLU A 168 14.82 -6.49 6.85
C GLU A 168 13.67 -5.57 7.26
N LYS A 169 12.87 -5.10 6.30
CA LYS A 169 11.66 -4.31 6.59
C LYS A 169 10.72 -5.08 7.51
N LYS A 170 10.49 -6.37 7.26
CA LYS A 170 9.65 -7.23 8.09
C LYS A 170 10.15 -7.38 9.52
N ARG A 171 11.46 -7.58 9.70
CA ARG A 171 12.07 -7.63 11.03
C ARG A 171 11.96 -6.28 11.75
N ILE A 172 12.18 -5.16 11.06
CA ILE A 172 12.00 -3.81 11.61
C ILE A 172 10.57 -3.57 12.04
N ASN A 173 9.60 -4.01 11.24
CA ASN A 173 8.17 -3.93 11.56
C ASN A 173 7.85 -4.65 12.88
N ILE A 174 8.31 -5.90 13.03
CA ILE A 174 8.15 -6.68 14.26
C ILE A 174 8.85 -6.00 15.45
N MET A 175 10.08 -5.51 15.27
CA MET A 175 10.82 -4.80 16.31
C MET A 175 10.11 -3.52 16.77
N CYS A 176 9.50 -2.76 15.86
CA CYS A 176 8.73 -1.55 16.18
C CYS A 176 7.52 -1.83 17.09
N GLU A 177 6.91 -3.01 16.96
CA GLU A 177 5.82 -3.47 17.83
C GLU A 177 6.33 -4.02 19.16
N LEU A 178 7.48 -4.70 19.16
CA LEU A 178 8.14 -5.16 20.39
C LEU A 178 8.56 -4.00 21.32
N MET A 179 8.79 -2.78 20.79
CA MET A 179 9.07 -1.59 21.61
C MET A 179 7.93 -1.18 22.57
N SER A 180 6.75 -1.77 22.44
CA SER A 180 5.68 -1.60 23.44
C SER A 180 5.84 -2.45 24.69
N ASP A 181 6.75 -3.43 24.66
CA ASP A 181 6.89 -4.49 25.66
C ASP A 181 5.56 -5.21 25.99
N ALA A 182 4.61 -5.24 25.05
CA ALA A 182 3.31 -5.88 25.26
C ALA A 182 3.45 -7.38 25.64
N PRO A 183 2.63 -7.90 26.57
CA PRO A 183 2.65 -9.32 26.94
C PRO A 183 2.08 -10.22 25.83
N ILE A 184 1.20 -9.68 24.97
CA ILE A 184 0.61 -10.41 23.84
C ILE A 184 1.10 -9.78 22.55
N LEU A 185 1.60 -10.62 21.64
CA LEU A 185 2.03 -10.22 20.31
C LEU A 185 1.27 -11.01 19.24
N LEU A 186 0.50 -10.30 18.43
CA LEU A 186 -0.19 -10.81 17.26
C LEU A 186 0.64 -10.47 16.01
N ILE A 187 0.90 -11.44 15.14
CA ILE A 187 1.74 -11.22 13.94
C ILE A 187 1.06 -11.82 12.71
N ASP A 188 0.75 -10.97 11.74
CA ASP A 188 0.16 -11.42 10.48
C ASP A 188 1.25 -11.78 9.46
N GLU A 189 1.27 -13.06 9.08
CA GLU A 189 2.12 -13.64 8.04
C GLU A 189 3.61 -13.22 8.12
N PRO A 190 4.32 -13.43 9.24
CA PRO A 190 5.70 -12.97 9.40
C PRO A 190 6.69 -13.60 8.42
N THR A 191 6.37 -14.74 7.82
CA THR A 191 7.27 -15.52 6.97
C THR A 191 7.10 -15.26 5.47
N THR A 192 6.05 -14.54 5.05
CA THR A 192 5.83 -14.27 3.61
C THR A 192 6.88 -13.31 3.07
N GLY A 193 7.39 -13.56 1.86
CA GLY A 193 8.47 -12.77 1.25
C GLY A 193 9.86 -12.96 1.87
N LEU A 194 10.04 -13.93 2.78
CA LEU A 194 11.34 -14.33 3.32
C LEU A 194 11.81 -15.64 2.69
N ASP A 195 13.11 -15.77 2.47
CA ASP A 195 13.75 -17.04 2.18
C ASP A 195 13.65 -18.00 3.39
N SER A 196 13.71 -19.30 3.11
CA SER A 196 13.48 -20.37 4.10
C SER A 196 14.41 -20.28 5.31
N HIS A 197 15.66 -19.88 5.12
CA HIS A 197 16.63 -19.73 6.21
C HIS A 197 16.29 -18.53 7.11
N ASN A 198 16.01 -17.36 6.53
CA ASN A 198 15.63 -16.19 7.32
C ASN A 198 14.27 -16.34 8.00
N ALA A 199 13.30 -16.99 7.34
CA ALA A 199 12.02 -17.34 7.95
C ALA A 199 12.19 -18.23 9.18
N LEU A 200 13.05 -19.27 9.10
CA LEU A 200 13.37 -20.12 10.25
C LEU A 200 14.03 -19.36 11.39
N ASN A 201 15.00 -18.50 11.08
CA ASN A 201 15.69 -17.69 12.10
C ASN A 201 14.74 -16.71 12.80
N LEU A 202 13.79 -16.14 12.06
CA LEU A 202 12.74 -15.30 12.61
C LEU A 202 11.86 -16.07 13.60
N ILE A 203 11.36 -17.25 13.22
CA ILE A 203 10.53 -18.09 14.10
C ILE A 203 11.31 -18.55 15.34
N LYS A 204 12.58 -18.95 15.19
CA LYS A 204 13.46 -19.25 16.32
C LYS A 204 13.63 -18.05 17.26
N CYS A 205 13.76 -16.85 16.70
CA CYS A 205 13.83 -15.62 17.50
C CYS A 205 12.53 -15.40 18.28
N LEU A 206 11.39 -15.45 17.61
CA LEU A 206 10.07 -15.29 18.25
C LEU A 206 9.85 -16.34 19.35
N LYS A 207 10.22 -17.60 19.11
CA LYS A 207 10.14 -18.66 20.12
C LYS A 207 11.02 -18.38 21.34
N ARG A 208 12.26 -17.90 21.14
CA ARG A 208 13.13 -17.48 22.24
C ARG A 208 12.52 -16.32 23.04
N ILE A 209 11.94 -15.33 22.36
CA ILE A 209 11.29 -14.19 23.00
C ILE A 209 10.07 -14.65 23.81
N ALA A 210 9.21 -15.51 23.24
CA ALA A 210 8.06 -16.07 23.94
C ALA A 210 8.48 -16.74 25.25
N VAL A 211 9.42 -17.68 25.18
CA VAL A 211 9.86 -18.48 26.34
C VAL A 211 10.61 -17.63 27.38
N LYS A 212 11.59 -16.82 26.95
CA LYS A 212 12.46 -16.07 27.88
C LYS A 212 11.73 -14.92 28.58
N HIS A 213 10.79 -14.27 27.91
CA HIS A 213 10.05 -13.11 28.44
C HIS A 213 8.59 -13.43 28.79
N HIS A 214 8.21 -14.71 28.81
CA HIS A 214 6.85 -15.18 29.08
C HIS A 214 5.77 -14.44 28.26
N LYS A 215 6.09 -14.12 26.99
CA LYS A 215 5.16 -13.47 26.07
C LYS A 215 4.29 -14.51 25.38
N THR A 216 3.04 -14.14 25.12
CA THR A 216 2.08 -14.94 24.37
C THR A 216 2.10 -14.48 22.92
N ILE A 217 2.54 -15.33 22.01
CA ILE A 217 2.71 -14.96 20.60
C ILE A 217 1.73 -15.78 19.74
N ILE A 218 0.89 -15.09 18.99
CA ILE A 218 -0.05 -15.68 18.02
C ILE A 218 0.33 -15.17 16.64
N LEU A 219 0.55 -16.07 15.69
CA LEU A 219 0.93 -15.67 14.34
C LEU A 219 0.22 -16.51 13.27
N THR A 220 -0.03 -15.91 12.12
CA THR A 220 -0.59 -16.61 10.95
C THR A 220 0.53 -17.11 10.05
N VAL A 221 0.43 -18.32 9.52
CA VAL A 221 1.38 -18.86 8.53
C VAL A 221 0.62 -19.51 7.39
N HIS A 222 0.99 -19.16 6.16
CA HIS A 222 0.32 -19.67 4.94
C HIS A 222 0.79 -21.08 4.59
N GLN A 223 2.11 -21.33 4.51
CA GLN A 223 2.69 -22.66 4.26
C GLN A 223 4.05 -22.80 4.97
N PRO A 224 4.10 -23.34 6.21
CA PRO A 224 5.35 -23.50 6.95
C PRO A 224 6.15 -24.72 6.49
N SER A 225 7.46 -24.55 6.42
CA SER A 225 8.37 -25.69 6.26
C SER A 225 8.33 -26.62 7.48
N SER A 226 8.71 -27.88 7.29
CA SER A 226 8.77 -28.88 8.36
C SER A 226 9.70 -28.46 9.52
N GLN A 227 10.72 -27.64 9.26
CA GLN A 227 11.59 -27.09 10.29
C GLN A 227 10.91 -25.99 11.12
N ILE A 228 10.12 -25.13 10.46
CA ILE A 228 9.35 -24.07 11.12
C ILE A 228 8.25 -24.69 12.00
N MET A 229 7.56 -25.71 11.49
CA MET A 229 6.47 -26.39 12.21
C MET A 229 6.87 -26.91 13.59
N LYS A 230 8.10 -27.40 13.76
CA LYS A 230 8.62 -27.93 15.03
C LYS A 230 8.78 -26.88 16.13
N HIS A 231 8.72 -25.60 15.81
CA HIS A 231 8.89 -24.52 16.77
C HIS A 231 7.57 -24.00 17.35
N PHE A 232 6.43 -24.39 16.79
CA PHE A 232 5.10 -24.02 17.30
C PHE A 232 4.67 -24.95 18.43
N ASP A 233 4.11 -24.39 19.50
CA ASP A 233 3.59 -25.19 20.62
C ASP A 233 2.17 -25.67 20.34
N LYS A 234 1.35 -24.78 19.77
CA LYS A 234 -0.04 -25.02 19.41
C LYS A 234 -0.31 -24.65 17.96
N LEU A 235 -1.29 -25.34 17.38
CA LEU A 235 -1.80 -25.09 16.04
C LEU A 235 -3.31 -24.86 16.11
N LEU A 236 -3.76 -23.80 15.46
CA LEU A 236 -5.15 -23.53 15.12
C LEU A 236 -5.29 -23.63 13.59
N LEU A 237 -6.04 -24.62 13.13
CA LEU A 237 -6.31 -24.83 11.71
C LEU A 237 -7.71 -24.31 11.39
N VAL A 238 -7.82 -23.37 10.46
CA VAL A 238 -9.08 -22.68 10.11
C VAL A 238 -9.39 -22.86 8.63
N SER A 239 -10.63 -23.24 8.31
CA SER A 239 -11.14 -23.38 6.95
C SER A 239 -12.56 -22.84 6.88
N ASP A 240 -12.86 -21.99 5.88
CA ASP A 240 -14.14 -21.29 5.70
C ASP A 240 -14.73 -20.67 6.98
N GLY A 241 -13.86 -20.08 7.80
CA GLY A 241 -14.27 -19.45 9.06
C GLY A 241 -14.58 -20.41 10.19
N GLU A 242 -14.41 -21.73 10.03
CA GLU A 242 -14.60 -22.74 11.06
C GLU A 242 -13.26 -23.36 11.51
N VAL A 243 -13.23 -23.90 12.74
CA VAL A 243 -12.05 -24.57 13.29
C VAL A 243 -12.02 -26.03 12.84
N ALA A 244 -11.00 -26.39 12.07
CA ALA A 244 -10.76 -27.77 11.64
C ALA A 244 -9.86 -28.54 12.63
N TYR A 245 -9.01 -27.85 13.39
CA TYR A 245 -8.19 -28.43 14.45
C TYR A 245 -7.73 -27.36 15.43
N PHE A 246 -7.71 -27.68 16.71
CA PHE A 246 -7.05 -26.89 17.74
C PHE A 246 -6.35 -27.80 18.76
N GLY A 247 -5.08 -27.55 19.04
CA GLY A 247 -4.30 -28.36 19.99
C GLY A 247 -2.79 -28.20 19.86
N ARG A 248 -2.04 -29.08 20.53
CA ARG A 248 -0.58 -29.11 20.45
C ARG A 248 -0.12 -29.68 19.12
N VAL A 249 0.94 -29.12 18.54
CA VAL A 249 1.44 -29.56 17.23
C VAL A 249 1.87 -31.03 17.23
N ASN A 250 2.42 -31.50 18.34
CA ASN A 250 2.85 -32.91 18.49
C ASN A 250 1.69 -33.91 18.45
N ASP A 251 0.47 -33.48 18.82
CA ASP A 251 -0.71 -34.35 18.91
C ASP A 251 -1.50 -34.40 17.59
N VAL A 252 -1.11 -33.58 16.61
CA VAL A 252 -1.80 -33.46 15.32
C VAL A 252 -1.86 -34.80 14.60
N LEU A 253 -0.72 -35.47 14.42
CA LEU A 253 -0.65 -36.72 13.67
C LEU A 253 -1.43 -37.85 14.34
N GLU A 254 -1.46 -37.88 15.67
CA GLU A 254 -2.29 -38.84 16.41
C GLU A 254 -3.79 -38.55 16.21
N THR A 255 -4.16 -37.28 16.22
CA THR A 255 -5.55 -36.84 16.00
C THR A 255 -6.01 -37.18 14.57
N MET A 256 -5.18 -36.92 13.56
CA MET A 256 -5.50 -37.26 12.17
C MET A 256 -5.62 -38.77 11.96
N ARG A 257 -4.75 -39.57 12.60
CA ARG A 257 -4.84 -41.04 12.55
C ARG A 257 -6.14 -41.57 13.16
N LYS A 258 -6.68 -40.94 14.21
CA LYS A 258 -7.99 -41.31 14.80
C LYS A 258 -9.17 -41.03 13.86
N LEU A 259 -8.98 -40.19 12.85
CA LEU A 259 -9.96 -39.87 11.82
C LEU A 259 -9.74 -40.70 10.53
N ASP A 260 -8.91 -41.74 10.59
CA ASP A 260 -8.47 -42.56 9.45
C ASP A 260 -7.74 -41.75 8.36
N LEU A 261 -7.15 -40.60 8.71
CA LEU A 261 -6.35 -39.75 7.82
C LEU A 261 -4.87 -40.05 8.05
N ILE A 262 -4.28 -40.86 7.17
CA ILE A 262 -2.90 -41.33 7.30
C ILE A 262 -1.99 -40.48 6.41
N MET A 263 -0.94 -39.90 7.01
CA MET A 263 0.09 -39.18 6.30
C MET A 263 1.14 -40.15 5.73
N GLU A 264 1.53 -39.96 4.48
CA GLU A 264 2.62 -40.72 3.85
C GLU A 264 3.98 -40.44 4.51
N SER A 265 4.89 -41.42 4.43
CA SER A 265 6.23 -41.27 4.98
C SER A 265 7.01 -40.16 4.26
N ASN A 266 7.58 -39.23 5.03
CA ASN A 266 8.36 -38.05 4.57
C ASN A 266 7.55 -36.88 4.03
N TYR A 267 6.23 -36.87 4.21
CA TYR A 267 5.40 -35.72 3.84
C TYR A 267 5.47 -34.62 4.90
N ASN A 268 5.38 -33.35 4.47
CA ASN A 268 5.39 -32.21 5.38
C ASN A 268 4.02 -32.12 6.08
N ILE A 269 4.03 -32.05 7.42
CA ILE A 269 2.81 -31.94 8.22
C ILE A 269 1.99 -30.70 7.81
N GLY A 270 2.65 -29.57 7.54
CA GLY A 270 1.96 -28.35 7.13
C GLY A 270 1.19 -28.53 5.82
N ASP A 271 1.86 -29.11 4.82
CA ASP A 271 1.28 -29.32 3.48
C ASP A 271 0.17 -30.39 3.53
N PHE A 272 0.39 -31.48 4.28
CA PHE A 272 -0.61 -32.50 4.56
C PHE A 272 -1.91 -31.93 5.12
N LEU A 273 -1.81 -31.07 6.14
CA LEU A 273 -3.00 -30.48 6.75
C LEU A 273 -3.73 -29.54 5.80
N LEU A 274 -3.00 -28.75 5.00
CA LEU A 274 -3.63 -27.84 4.05
C LEU A 274 -4.30 -28.59 2.91
N GLU A 275 -3.69 -29.65 2.40
CA GLU A 275 -4.28 -30.54 1.38
C GLU A 275 -5.58 -31.17 1.89
N LEU A 276 -5.59 -31.69 3.12
CA LEU A 276 -6.81 -32.24 3.73
C LEU A 276 -7.97 -31.23 3.79
N LEU A 277 -7.68 -29.94 3.92
CA LEU A 277 -8.70 -28.88 3.92
C LEU A 277 -9.29 -28.59 2.54
N TYR A 278 -8.61 -28.95 1.45
CA TYR A 278 -9.14 -28.83 0.08
C TYR A 278 -9.96 -30.06 -0.33
N THR A 279 -9.77 -31.20 0.35
CA THR A 279 -10.53 -32.44 0.08
C THR A 279 -11.85 -32.51 0.86
N GLU A 280 -12.70 -33.49 0.51
CA GLU A 280 -13.94 -33.81 1.23
C GLU A 280 -13.73 -34.12 2.73
N ASN A 281 -12.51 -34.48 3.13
CA ASN A 281 -12.15 -34.77 4.52
C ASN A 281 -12.25 -33.56 5.46
N LYS A 282 -12.31 -32.34 4.92
CA LYS A 282 -12.51 -31.09 5.67
C LYS A 282 -13.70 -31.17 6.64
N SER A 283 -14.84 -31.66 6.16
CA SER A 283 -16.08 -31.75 6.96
C SER A 283 -15.87 -32.61 8.22
N LYS A 284 -15.25 -33.78 8.06
CA LYS A 284 -14.90 -34.70 9.15
C LYS A 284 -13.99 -34.05 10.19
N MET A 285 -13.02 -33.25 9.76
CA MET A 285 -12.11 -32.55 10.66
C MET A 285 -12.83 -31.47 11.48
N ILE A 286 -13.68 -30.66 10.83
CA ILE A 286 -14.46 -29.61 11.50
C ILE A 286 -15.41 -30.21 12.53
N GLU A 287 -16.14 -31.27 12.17
CA GLU A 287 -17.04 -31.96 13.11
C GLU A 287 -16.29 -32.56 14.30
N ALA A 288 -15.13 -33.16 14.07
CA ALA A 288 -14.30 -33.72 15.13
C ALA A 288 -13.77 -32.62 16.09
N ALA A 289 -13.33 -31.49 15.54
CA ALA A 289 -12.88 -30.35 16.33
C ALA A 289 -14.01 -29.75 17.18
N ARG A 290 -15.21 -29.57 16.59
CA ARG A 290 -16.40 -29.07 17.30
C ARG A 290 -16.81 -30.03 18.42
N ARG A 291 -16.87 -31.34 18.16
CA ARG A 291 -17.22 -32.35 19.18
C ARG A 291 -16.24 -32.31 20.36
N LYS A 292 -14.93 -32.27 20.07
CA LYS A 292 -13.90 -32.16 21.12
C LYS A 292 -14.08 -30.89 21.96
N TYR A 293 -14.38 -29.76 21.31
CA TYR A 293 -14.66 -28.51 22.02
C TYR A 293 -15.91 -28.60 22.90
N GLU A 294 -17.01 -29.17 22.40
CA GLU A 294 -18.25 -29.36 23.17
C GLU A 294 -18.04 -30.29 24.38
N GLU A 295 -17.26 -31.36 24.23
CA GLU A 295 -16.86 -32.27 25.32
C GLU A 295 -16.03 -31.55 26.38
N GLU A 296 -15.04 -30.75 25.96
CA GLU A 296 -14.22 -29.94 26.87
C GLU A 296 -15.06 -28.83 27.55
N ALA A 297 -15.96 -28.19 26.81
CA ALA A 297 -16.84 -27.15 27.33
C ALA A 297 -17.88 -27.70 28.32
N THR A 298 -18.45 -28.89 28.07
CA THR A 298 -19.35 -29.58 29.01
C THR A 298 -18.63 -30.13 30.23
N ALA A 299 -17.40 -30.64 30.08
CA ALA A 299 -16.56 -31.08 31.21
C ALA A 299 -16.21 -29.92 32.15
N ASN A 300 -15.98 -28.72 31.59
CA ASN A 300 -15.65 -27.51 32.34
C ASN A 300 -16.87 -26.69 32.78
N GLY A 301 -18.10 -27.15 32.50
CA GLY A 301 -19.34 -26.52 32.96
C GLY A 301 -19.75 -25.24 32.22
N ILE A 302 -19.24 -25.04 31.00
CA ILE A 302 -19.54 -23.88 30.14
C ILE A 302 -20.85 -24.09 29.36
N ILE A 303 -21.13 -25.33 28.97
CA ILE A 303 -22.40 -25.75 28.35
C ILE A 303 -23.18 -26.59 29.35
N PRO A 304 -24.47 -26.31 29.62
CA PRO A 304 -25.26 -27.09 30.58
C PRO A 304 -25.39 -28.55 30.10
N LYS A 305 -25.10 -29.51 30.99
CA LYS A 305 -25.55 -30.90 30.80
C LYS A 305 -27.07 -30.88 30.86
N ILE A 306 -27.73 -31.15 29.72
CA ILE A 306 -29.17 -31.36 29.67
C ILE A 306 -29.45 -32.73 30.29
N ASN A 307 -29.49 -32.79 31.62
CA ASN A 307 -30.18 -33.85 32.34
C ASN A 307 -31.58 -33.34 32.64
N GLY A 308 -32.59 -34.12 32.27
CA GLY A 308 -34.00 -33.74 32.29
C GLY A 308 -34.43 -32.85 33.46
N ASN A 309 -35.09 -31.75 33.08
CA ASN A 309 -36.05 -30.96 33.85
C ASN A 309 -35.60 -30.00 34.96
N ASN A 310 -34.31 -29.69 35.17
CA ASN A 310 -33.96 -28.56 36.05
C ASN A 310 -32.74 -27.77 35.55
N ILE A 311 -32.99 -26.54 35.06
CA ILE A 311 -31.96 -25.57 34.67
C ILE A 311 -31.44 -24.89 35.95
N SER A 312 -30.28 -25.31 36.45
CA SER A 312 -29.57 -24.59 37.51
C SER A 312 -28.86 -23.35 36.96
N THR A 313 -29.04 -22.22 37.63
CA THR A 313 -28.50 -20.88 37.33
C THR A 313 -26.98 -20.85 37.11
N LEU A 314 -26.55 -20.14 36.05
CA LEU A 314 -25.17 -19.94 35.60
C LEU A 314 -24.29 -19.27 36.68
N ASN A 315 -23.16 -19.90 37.00
CA ASN A 315 -21.93 -19.23 37.44
C ASN A 315 -20.85 -19.54 36.39
N MET A 316 -20.52 -18.55 35.56
CA MET A 316 -19.57 -18.69 34.46
C MET A 316 -18.14 -18.80 35.03
N LYS A 317 -17.61 -20.02 35.17
CA LYS A 317 -16.18 -20.27 35.40
C LYS A 317 -15.51 -20.47 34.04
N VAL A 318 -14.60 -19.55 33.69
CA VAL A 318 -13.86 -19.58 32.43
C VAL A 318 -12.71 -20.61 32.51
N LEU A 319 -12.54 -21.36 31.42
CA LEU A 319 -11.50 -22.34 31.17
C LEU A 319 -10.08 -21.77 31.41
N VAL A 320 -9.34 -22.34 32.38
CA VAL A 320 -7.89 -22.22 32.47
C VAL A 320 -7.29 -23.55 32.03
N ALA A 321 -6.72 -23.58 30.83
CA ALA A 321 -6.03 -24.76 30.30
C ALA A 321 -4.56 -24.75 30.77
N ASP A 322 -4.30 -25.36 31.92
CA ASP A 322 -3.14 -26.22 32.19
C ASP A 322 -3.19 -26.71 33.65
N GLY A 323 -3.69 -27.93 33.84
CA GLY A 323 -3.55 -28.63 35.10
C GLY A 323 -2.12 -29.13 35.24
N ASN A 324 -1.25 -28.35 35.89
CA ASN A 324 -0.15 -28.87 36.74
C ASN A 324 0.73 -27.81 37.44
N ILE A 325 0.57 -26.50 37.21
CA ILE A 325 1.49 -25.49 37.79
C ILE A 325 0.93 -24.73 39.01
N THR A 326 -0.37 -24.80 39.32
CA THR A 326 -0.99 -23.96 40.38
C THR A 326 -1.16 -24.63 41.74
N LYS A 327 -0.64 -25.84 41.97
CA LYS A 327 -0.82 -26.55 43.26
C LYS A 327 0.00 -25.98 44.43
N GLU A 328 0.89 -25.00 44.22
CA GLU A 328 1.77 -24.49 45.28
C GLU A 328 1.43 -23.11 45.86
N LEU A 329 0.41 -22.39 45.36
CA LEU A 329 0.16 -21.00 45.80
C LEU A 329 -1.22 -20.71 46.43
N VAL A 330 -2.09 -21.70 46.66
CA VAL A 330 -3.43 -21.47 47.25
C VAL A 330 -3.70 -22.36 48.49
N LYS A 331 -2.72 -22.45 49.38
CA LYS A 331 -2.95 -22.96 50.75
C LYS A 331 -2.48 -21.94 51.77
N THR A 332 -3.26 -20.89 51.95
CA THR A 332 -3.40 -20.18 53.24
C THR A 332 -4.59 -19.24 53.11
N GLN A 333 -5.72 -19.64 53.69
CA GLN A 333 -6.80 -18.82 54.27
C GLN A 333 -8.14 -19.54 54.11
N ASP A 334 -8.33 -20.58 54.92
CA ASP A 334 -9.66 -21.03 55.33
C ASP A 334 -9.68 -20.98 56.86
N SER A 335 -10.12 -19.86 57.43
CA SER A 335 -10.81 -19.85 58.74
C SER A 335 -11.51 -18.50 58.98
N ALA A 336 -12.84 -18.54 59.09
CA ALA A 336 -13.69 -17.80 60.05
C ALA A 336 -14.97 -17.17 59.43
N THR A 337 -16.05 -17.95 59.51
CA THR A 337 -17.37 -17.61 60.10
C THR A 337 -18.16 -16.36 59.67
N GLU A 338 -19.28 -16.63 58.99
CA GLU A 338 -20.68 -16.24 59.28
C GLU A 338 -21.02 -14.78 59.69
N SER A 339 -21.85 -14.12 58.86
CA SER A 339 -23.27 -13.77 59.16
C SER A 339 -23.74 -12.46 58.49
N GLY A 340 -24.99 -12.45 58.00
CA GLY A 340 -25.86 -11.25 58.05
C GLY A 340 -26.06 -10.37 56.80
N GLN A 341 -27.10 -10.72 56.01
CA GLN A 341 -28.19 -9.88 55.47
C GLN A 341 -27.99 -8.46 54.87
N ASP A 342 -28.66 -8.32 53.69
CA ASP A 342 -29.50 -7.20 53.22
C ASP A 342 -28.94 -5.96 52.50
N SER A 343 -29.22 -5.96 51.18
CA SER A 343 -29.99 -4.94 50.41
C SER A 343 -29.40 -3.55 50.09
N GLY A 344 -29.59 -3.13 48.83
CA GLY A 344 -30.02 -1.76 48.51
C GLY A 344 -28.97 -0.73 48.04
N ARG A 345 -28.82 -0.62 46.71
CA ARG A 345 -28.82 0.61 45.89
C ARG A 345 -28.23 1.94 46.42
N SER A 346 -27.26 2.43 45.63
CA SER A 346 -27.07 3.80 45.11
C SER A 346 -26.54 4.95 46.00
N SER A 347 -25.38 5.44 45.55
CA SER A 347 -25.04 6.85 45.23
C SER A 347 -24.45 7.78 46.30
N MET A 348 -23.43 8.51 45.80
CA MET A 348 -22.98 9.86 46.14
C MET A 348 -22.03 10.09 47.34
N PHE A 349 -20.76 10.34 46.95
CA PHE A 349 -19.93 11.48 47.30
C PHE A 349 -19.60 11.78 48.78
N SER A 350 -18.32 11.68 49.13
CA SER A 350 -17.59 12.78 49.77
C SER A 350 -16.08 12.52 49.82
N SER A 351 -15.33 13.53 49.39
CA SER A 351 -13.94 13.79 49.74
C SER A 351 -13.71 13.80 51.26
N THR A 352 -12.52 13.40 51.75
CA THR A 352 -11.50 14.23 52.44
C THR A 352 -10.48 13.34 53.16
N GLY A 353 -9.18 13.61 52.98
CA GLY A 353 -8.20 13.63 54.10
C GLY A 353 -7.45 12.35 54.50
N ASN A 354 -6.21 12.25 54.02
CA ASN A 354 -4.97 11.77 54.69
C ASN A 354 -5.06 10.75 55.85
N SER A 355 -4.40 9.60 55.70
CA SER A 355 -3.06 9.35 56.28
C SER A 355 -2.66 7.86 56.20
N SER A 356 -1.44 7.62 55.69
CA SER A 356 -0.53 6.50 56.02
C SER A 356 -1.10 5.10 56.26
N VAL A 357 -0.85 4.18 55.32
CA VAL A 357 0.09 3.04 55.43
C VAL A 357 0.16 2.41 54.04
N SER A 358 1.29 2.54 53.36
CA SER A 358 1.52 1.95 52.04
C SER A 358 1.86 0.47 52.19
N SER A 359 0.86 -0.40 52.13
CA SER A 359 1.07 -1.76 51.66
C SER A 359 1.15 -1.71 50.13
N HIS A 360 2.34 -1.99 49.61
CA HIS A 360 2.61 -2.18 48.20
C HIS A 360 1.77 -3.34 47.64
N GLU A 361 0.60 -3.01 47.11
CA GLU A 361 0.03 -3.72 45.97
C GLU A 361 -0.15 -2.66 44.89
N ASP A 362 0.87 -2.56 44.03
CA ASP A 362 0.84 -1.74 42.81
C ASP A 362 -0.28 -2.29 41.91
N ASN A 363 -1.51 -1.81 42.11
CA ASN A 363 -2.51 -1.78 41.06
C ASN A 363 -1.92 -0.94 39.91
N LEU A 364 -1.27 -1.62 38.97
CA LEU A 364 -0.71 -1.02 37.77
C LEU A 364 -1.84 -0.33 37.00
N ASP A 365 -1.90 0.98 37.11
CA ASP A 365 -2.85 1.86 36.43
C ASP A 365 -2.59 1.86 34.91
N TYR A 366 -2.99 0.80 34.22
CA TYR A 366 -2.95 0.68 32.74
C TYR A 366 -3.88 1.69 32.02
N ASN A 367 -4.60 2.51 32.78
CA ASN A 367 -5.49 3.57 32.30
C ASN A 367 -4.74 4.82 31.78
N ARG A 368 -3.43 4.92 32.01
CA ARG A 368 -2.62 6.08 31.59
C ARG A 368 -1.80 5.77 30.35
N TRP A 369 -1.77 6.72 29.41
CA TRP A 369 -0.82 6.68 28.27
C TRP A 369 0.61 6.54 28.80
N PRO A 370 1.49 5.73 28.16
CA PRO A 370 2.85 5.49 28.67
C PRO A 370 3.67 6.77 28.88
N VAL A 371 3.37 7.78 28.06
CA VAL A 371 4.05 9.08 27.99
C VAL A 371 3.03 10.23 28.13
N PRO A 372 3.31 11.30 28.89
CA PRO A 372 2.44 12.47 29.04
C PRO A 372 2.33 13.29 27.74
N PHE A 373 1.26 14.08 27.63
CA PHE A 373 0.91 14.83 26.41
C PHE A 373 2.04 15.69 25.85
N TRP A 374 2.71 16.50 26.67
CA TRP A 374 3.76 17.41 26.21
C TRP A 374 5.03 16.67 25.77
N GLU A 375 5.33 15.54 26.41
CA GLU A 375 6.44 14.69 25.99
C GLU A 375 6.10 14.00 24.66
N GLN A 376 4.85 13.55 24.45
CA GLN A 376 4.38 13.07 23.15
C GLN A 376 4.55 14.15 22.06
N VAL A 377 4.09 15.38 22.33
CA VAL A 377 4.24 16.52 21.41
C VAL A 377 5.71 16.75 21.08
N SER A 378 6.60 16.81 22.08
CA SER A 378 8.03 17.04 21.88
C SER A 378 8.68 15.97 20.99
N ILE A 379 8.42 14.69 21.28
CA ILE A 379 8.96 13.54 20.54
C ILE A 379 8.43 13.54 19.09
N LEU A 380 7.13 13.78 18.91
CA LEU A 380 6.50 13.84 17.58
C LEU A 380 6.99 15.03 16.77
N THR A 381 7.12 16.22 17.39
CA THR A 381 7.66 17.41 16.73
C THR A 381 9.11 17.17 16.29
N ARG A 382 9.94 16.56 17.13
CA ARG A 382 11.33 16.22 16.76
C ARG A 382 11.37 15.27 15.58
N ARG A 383 10.55 14.22 15.59
CA ARG A 383 10.44 13.29 14.45
C ARG A 383 10.06 14.05 13.19
N GLN A 384 8.99 14.83 13.28
CA GLN A 384 8.40 15.52 12.15
C GLN A 384 9.38 16.56 11.59
N LEU A 385 10.12 17.28 12.44
CA LEU A 385 11.19 18.20 12.03
C LEU A 385 12.33 17.49 11.28
N ILE A 386 12.73 16.30 11.71
CA ILE A 386 13.77 15.53 11.00
C ILE A 386 13.26 15.06 9.65
N SER A 387 12.03 14.54 9.61
CA SER A 387 11.38 14.10 8.36
C SER A 387 11.20 15.27 7.39
N SER A 388 10.69 16.38 7.91
CA SER A 388 10.38 17.60 7.17
C SER A 388 11.64 18.31 6.66
N ALA A 389 12.68 18.45 7.49
CA ALA A 389 13.92 19.13 7.11
C ALA A 389 14.60 18.50 5.89
N ILE A 390 14.46 17.18 5.71
CA ILE A 390 15.05 16.44 4.58
C ILE A 390 14.29 16.72 3.27
N GLY A 391 12.96 16.88 3.33
CA GLY A 391 12.15 17.18 2.15
C GLY A 391 12.09 18.67 1.79
N TYR A 392 12.14 19.55 2.79
CA TYR A 392 11.89 20.97 2.59
C TYR A 392 13.14 21.81 2.31
N LEU A 393 14.28 21.52 2.94
CA LEU A 393 15.56 22.19 2.66
C LEU A 393 16.27 21.59 1.43
N THR A 394 15.51 21.03 0.50
CA THR A 394 16.07 20.53 -0.75
C THR A 394 16.66 21.68 -1.55
N THR A 395 17.73 21.39 -2.26
CA THR A 395 18.38 22.33 -3.19
C THR A 395 17.37 22.91 -4.18
N TRP A 396 16.40 22.10 -4.62
CA TRP A 396 15.33 22.52 -5.51
C TRP A 396 14.43 23.60 -4.92
N ASN A 397 13.91 23.42 -3.71
CA ASN A 397 13.03 24.41 -3.07
C ASN A 397 13.75 25.73 -2.80
N LEU A 398 15.03 25.67 -2.42
CA LEU A 398 15.87 26.85 -2.21
C LEU A 398 16.16 27.56 -3.54
N ALA A 399 16.54 26.82 -4.59
CA ALA A 399 16.81 27.38 -5.92
C ALA A 399 15.55 28.02 -6.52
N HIS A 400 14.41 27.33 -6.45
CA HIS A 400 13.11 27.83 -6.90
C HIS A 400 12.72 29.11 -6.16
N THR A 401 12.86 29.15 -4.83
CA THR A 401 12.58 30.35 -4.03
C THR A 401 13.50 31.52 -4.41
N LEU A 402 14.79 31.25 -4.65
CA LEU A 402 15.75 32.25 -5.07
C LEU A 402 15.42 32.81 -6.47
N ILE A 403 15.12 31.94 -7.44
CA ILE A 403 14.74 32.33 -8.81
C ILE A 403 13.48 33.20 -8.79
N LEU A 404 12.43 32.76 -8.08
CA LEU A 404 11.20 33.55 -7.95
C LEU A 404 11.45 34.92 -7.32
N THR A 405 12.29 34.98 -6.29
CA THR A 405 12.62 36.25 -5.63
C THR A 405 13.39 37.18 -6.57
N ILE A 406 14.35 36.66 -7.34
CA ILE A 406 15.11 37.44 -8.32
C ILE A 406 14.18 37.98 -9.41
N LEU A 407 13.27 37.14 -9.94
CA LEU A 407 12.29 37.56 -10.93
C LEU A 407 11.37 38.67 -10.38
N GLN A 408 10.89 38.52 -9.15
CA GLN A 408 10.07 39.54 -8.48
C GLN A 408 10.84 40.86 -8.34
N CYS A 409 12.11 40.81 -7.91
CA CYS A 409 12.95 42.01 -7.82
C CYS A 409 13.21 42.65 -9.19
N ALA A 410 13.33 41.87 -10.26
CA ALA A 410 13.57 42.38 -11.60
C ALA A 410 12.34 43.07 -12.21
N ILE A 411 11.14 42.52 -11.99
CA ILE A 411 9.88 43.06 -12.50
C ILE A 411 9.53 44.38 -11.80
N TRP A 412 9.72 44.46 -10.48
CA TRP A 412 9.32 45.58 -9.63
C TRP A 412 10.50 46.37 -9.08
N PHE A 413 11.60 46.46 -9.83
CA PHE A 413 12.80 47.18 -9.42
C PHE A 413 12.55 48.69 -9.32
N GLN A 414 12.81 49.27 -8.13
CA GLN A 414 12.75 50.72 -7.87
C GLN A 414 11.51 51.44 -8.44
N ILE A 415 10.32 51.06 -7.96
CA ILE A 415 9.06 51.69 -8.40
C ILE A 415 8.97 53.12 -7.87
N GLU A 416 8.85 54.10 -8.76
CA GLU A 416 8.54 55.48 -8.38
C GLU A 416 7.09 55.61 -7.90
N ARG A 417 6.85 56.27 -6.75
CA ARG A 417 5.51 56.43 -6.15
C ARG A 417 4.72 57.56 -6.81
N THR A 418 4.27 57.33 -8.03
CA THR A 418 3.41 58.23 -8.81
C THR A 418 2.02 57.64 -9.01
N GLU A 419 1.04 58.49 -9.34
CA GLU A 419 -0.34 58.08 -9.64
C GLU A 419 -0.43 56.99 -10.72
N GLU A 420 0.45 57.04 -11.72
CA GLU A 420 0.51 56.05 -12.82
C GLU A 420 0.96 54.67 -12.35
N ASN A 421 1.77 54.60 -11.29
CA ASN A 421 2.33 53.37 -10.76
C ASN A 421 1.51 52.72 -9.62
N ILE A 422 0.36 53.29 -9.25
CA ILE A 422 -0.54 52.71 -8.23
C ILE A 422 -0.93 51.25 -8.57
N PRO A 423 -1.37 50.92 -9.81
CA PRO A 423 -1.70 49.54 -10.16
C PRO A 423 -0.49 48.60 -10.07
N THR A 424 0.72 49.12 -10.32
CA THR A 424 1.98 48.37 -10.24
C THR A 424 2.32 48.00 -8.79
N ILE A 425 2.12 48.94 -7.85
CA ILE A 425 2.30 48.70 -6.40
C ILE A 425 1.28 47.67 -5.89
N ASP A 426 0.01 47.84 -6.26
CA ASP A 426 -1.05 46.88 -5.90
C ASP A 426 -0.78 45.49 -6.51
N GLY A 427 -0.27 45.44 -7.75
CA GLY A 427 0.11 44.21 -8.42
C GLY A 427 1.24 43.45 -7.72
N TYR A 428 2.25 44.16 -7.20
CA TYR A 428 3.31 43.57 -6.39
C TYR A 428 2.76 42.93 -5.09
N ILE A 429 1.93 43.67 -4.34
CA ILE A 429 1.33 43.18 -3.08
C ILE A 429 0.46 41.94 -3.35
N PHE A 430 -0.31 41.96 -4.43
CA PHE A 430 -1.14 40.82 -4.84
C PHE A 430 -0.29 39.61 -5.24
N PHE A 431 0.75 39.80 -6.05
CA PHE A 431 1.61 38.71 -6.52
C PHE A 431 2.35 38.02 -5.37
N GLU A 432 2.85 38.82 -4.42
CA GLU A 432 3.49 38.30 -3.22
C GLU A 432 2.52 37.44 -2.38
N LEU A 433 1.29 37.93 -2.18
CA LEU A 433 0.26 37.16 -1.50
C LEU A 433 -0.09 35.87 -2.26
N PHE A 434 -0.22 35.94 -3.59
CA PHE A 434 -0.59 34.83 -4.46
C PHE A 434 0.41 33.67 -4.38
N ILE A 435 1.71 33.93 -4.57
CA ILE A 435 2.73 32.88 -4.59
C ILE A 435 2.78 32.12 -3.26
N TRP A 436 2.81 32.85 -2.15
CA TRP A 436 3.06 32.25 -0.83
C TRP A 436 1.83 31.54 -0.26
N THR A 437 0.62 32.01 -0.56
CA THR A 437 -0.62 31.33 -0.16
C THR A 437 -0.87 30.05 -0.98
N LEU A 438 -0.65 30.10 -2.30
CA LEU A 438 -0.80 28.93 -3.16
C LEU A 438 0.22 27.84 -2.79
N SER A 439 1.49 28.25 -2.58
CA SER A 439 2.55 27.34 -2.13
C SER A 439 2.20 26.68 -0.79
N ALA A 440 1.76 27.47 0.21
CA ALA A 440 1.40 26.94 1.52
C ALA A 440 0.25 25.91 1.47
N THR A 441 -0.72 26.10 0.57
CA THR A 441 -1.87 25.20 0.44
C THR A 441 -1.47 23.84 -0.13
N PHE A 442 -0.73 23.83 -1.25
CA PHE A 442 -0.32 22.57 -1.90
C PHE A 442 0.73 21.81 -1.09
N GLU A 443 1.66 22.51 -0.45
CA GLU A 443 2.68 21.87 0.39
C GLU A 443 2.05 21.12 1.57
N ALA A 444 1.04 21.72 2.20
CA ALA A 444 0.28 21.09 3.28
C ALA A 444 -0.54 19.88 2.80
N LEU A 445 -1.13 19.98 1.59
CA LEU A 445 -1.91 18.91 0.98
C LEU A 445 -1.08 17.64 0.78
N TYR A 446 0.06 17.74 0.08
CA TYR A 446 0.92 16.61 -0.25
C TYR A 446 1.63 16.01 0.97
N SER A 447 2.02 16.87 1.92
CA SER A 447 2.66 16.44 3.16
C SER A 447 1.72 15.59 4.02
N PHE A 448 0.48 16.01 4.19
CA PHE A 448 -0.46 15.29 5.06
C PHE A 448 -1.06 14.05 4.40
N SER A 449 -1.34 14.09 3.10
CA SER A 449 -1.96 12.97 2.40
C SER A 449 -1.10 11.71 2.39
N THR A 450 0.22 11.87 2.25
CA THR A 450 1.19 10.78 2.26
C THR A 450 1.39 10.17 3.65
N GLU A 451 1.39 10.99 4.71
CA GLU A 451 1.54 10.55 6.09
C GLU A 451 0.28 9.88 6.67
N ARG A 452 -0.89 10.12 6.09
CA ARG A 452 -2.20 9.66 6.58
C ARG A 452 -2.26 8.16 6.86
N SER A 453 -1.72 7.33 5.96
CA SER A 453 -1.74 5.86 6.10
C SER A 453 -0.94 5.41 7.33
N VAL A 454 0.24 6.00 7.53
CA VAL A 454 1.12 5.77 8.69
C VAL A 454 0.43 6.22 9.98
N ILE A 455 -0.19 7.40 10.00
CA ILE A 455 -0.91 7.93 11.18
C ILE A 455 -2.06 7.01 11.58
N ASN A 456 -2.86 6.57 10.61
CA ASN A 456 -4.00 5.68 10.88
C ASN A 456 -3.53 4.38 11.52
N ARG A 457 -2.41 3.84 11.07
CA ARG A 457 -1.78 2.66 11.64
C ARG A 457 -1.25 2.91 13.06
N GLU A 458 -0.42 3.93 13.27
CA GLU A 458 0.15 4.27 14.59
C GLU A 458 -0.93 4.59 15.64
N ARG A 459 -2.07 5.13 15.20
CA ARG A 459 -3.23 5.37 16.06
C ARG A 459 -3.99 4.09 16.41
N GLN A 460 -4.11 3.15 15.47
CA GLN A 460 -4.72 1.85 15.73
C GLN A 460 -3.92 1.05 16.76
N SER A 461 -2.58 1.14 16.73
CA SER A 461 -1.69 0.55 17.74
C SER A 461 -1.63 1.34 19.06
N GLY A 462 -2.34 2.47 19.16
CA GLY A 462 -2.44 3.25 20.39
C GLY A 462 -1.12 3.88 20.81
N MET A 463 -0.29 4.33 19.87
CA MET A 463 1.01 4.95 20.17
C MET A 463 0.90 6.36 20.78
N TYR A 464 -0.01 7.20 20.27
CA TYR A 464 -0.15 8.59 20.71
C TYR A 464 -1.59 9.12 20.55
N ARG A 465 -1.85 10.27 21.18
CA ARG A 465 -3.12 10.99 21.06
C ARG A 465 -3.17 11.76 19.74
N LEU A 466 -4.34 11.80 19.10
CA LEU A 466 -4.55 12.59 17.87
C LEU A 466 -4.22 14.07 18.09
N SER A 467 -4.59 14.64 19.24
CA SER A 467 -4.30 16.03 19.57
C SER A 467 -2.80 16.30 19.70
N ALA A 468 -2.02 15.34 20.20
CA ALA A 468 -0.57 15.49 20.32
C ALA A 468 0.09 15.51 18.93
N TYR A 469 -0.35 14.62 18.04
CA TYR A 469 0.09 14.61 16.65
C TYR A 469 -0.27 15.91 15.93
N TYR A 470 -1.54 16.33 15.97
CA TYR A 470 -1.98 17.54 15.27
C TYR A 470 -1.19 18.78 15.71
N PHE A 471 -1.00 18.95 17.02
CA PHE A 471 -0.22 20.06 17.56
C PHE A 471 1.26 19.98 17.17
N SER A 472 1.84 18.77 17.17
CA SER A 472 3.23 18.57 16.72
C SER A 472 3.42 18.88 15.23
N LYS A 473 2.45 18.52 14.39
CA LYS A 473 2.43 18.79 12.94
C LYS A 473 2.44 20.31 12.70
N MET A 474 1.56 21.04 13.39
CA MET A 474 1.50 22.51 13.32
C MET A 474 2.84 23.14 13.65
N ILE A 475 3.48 22.74 14.76
CA ILE A 475 4.77 23.31 15.17
C ILE A 475 5.89 22.96 14.19
N SER A 476 5.92 21.73 13.70
CA SER A 476 7.02 21.22 12.86
C SER A 476 7.08 21.85 11.47
N GLU A 477 5.98 22.40 10.97
CA GLU A 477 5.91 23.03 9.64
C GLU A 477 6.21 24.55 9.70
N LEU A 478 6.13 25.17 10.88
CA LEU A 478 6.39 26.61 11.05
C LEU A 478 7.74 27.07 10.46
N PRO A 479 8.88 26.39 10.70
CA PRO A 479 10.18 26.90 10.23
C PRO A 479 10.25 27.02 8.70
N VAL A 480 9.63 26.08 7.98
CA VAL A 480 9.65 26.04 6.51
C VAL A 480 8.72 27.10 5.94
N ILE A 481 7.51 27.20 6.51
CA ILE A 481 6.49 28.15 6.06
C ILE A 481 6.87 29.59 6.38
N ILE A 482 7.61 29.83 7.47
CA ILE A 482 8.10 31.16 7.80
C ILE A 482 9.32 31.53 6.94
N SER A 483 10.29 30.63 6.80
CA SER A 483 11.59 30.99 6.21
C SER A 483 11.52 31.46 4.75
N ARG A 484 10.69 30.82 3.90
CA ARG A 484 10.64 31.15 2.46
C ARG A 484 9.95 32.49 2.16
N PRO A 485 8.72 32.77 2.65
CA PRO A 485 8.10 34.09 2.49
C PRO A 485 8.90 35.18 3.20
N LEU A 486 9.47 34.90 4.38
CA LEU A 486 10.32 35.86 5.08
C LEU A 486 11.52 36.30 4.24
N PHE A 487 12.24 35.34 3.65
CA PHE A 487 13.38 35.62 2.80
C PHE A 487 12.97 36.45 1.58
N SER A 488 11.94 36.01 0.85
CA SER A 488 11.44 36.70 -0.34
C SER A 488 10.95 38.11 -0.03
N HIS A 489 10.10 38.29 0.98
CA HIS A 489 9.55 39.61 1.34
C HIS A 489 10.64 40.59 1.74
N ILE A 490 11.60 40.17 2.58
CA ILE A 490 12.69 41.04 3.01
C ILE A 490 13.54 41.45 1.80
N VAL A 491 13.95 40.49 0.96
CA VAL A 491 14.77 40.79 -0.22
C VAL A 491 14.02 41.72 -1.16
N THR A 492 12.77 41.44 -1.52
CA THR A 492 12.04 42.30 -2.45
C THR A 492 11.76 43.68 -1.84
N SER A 493 11.49 43.78 -0.54
CA SER A 493 11.31 45.07 0.14
C SER A 493 12.53 46.00 0.06
N LEU A 494 13.75 45.44 -0.01
CA LEU A 494 14.99 46.21 -0.17
C LEU A 494 15.20 46.72 -1.61
N PHE A 495 14.65 46.02 -2.61
CA PHE A 495 14.82 46.34 -4.02
C PHE A 495 13.69 47.21 -4.61
N LEU A 496 12.52 47.27 -3.95
CA LEU A 496 11.39 48.10 -4.37
C LEU A 496 11.63 49.62 -4.21
N GLY A 497 12.52 50.04 -3.30
CA GLY A 497 12.82 51.46 -3.01
C GLY A 497 12.74 51.82 -1.52
N GLU A 498 12.65 53.12 -1.20
CA GLU A 498 12.53 53.59 0.19
C GLU A 498 11.17 53.20 0.79
N ARG A 499 11.19 52.43 1.89
CA ARG A 499 9.97 52.01 2.61
C ARG A 499 10.14 52.15 4.12
N ASN A 500 9.05 52.45 4.80
CA ASN A 500 9.00 52.53 6.26
C ASN A 500 9.08 51.12 6.86
N CYS A 501 9.98 50.91 7.83
CA CYS A 501 10.15 49.60 8.50
C CYS A 501 8.84 49.07 9.11
N THR A 502 7.97 49.95 9.60
CA THR A 502 6.67 49.57 10.16
C THR A 502 5.74 48.95 9.13
N VAL A 503 5.75 49.46 7.89
CA VAL A 503 4.95 48.92 6.78
C VAL A 503 5.44 47.53 6.40
N VAL A 504 6.76 47.35 6.26
CA VAL A 504 7.37 46.05 5.93
C VAL A 504 7.03 45.01 7.01
N LEU A 505 7.14 45.34 8.29
CA LEU A 505 6.82 44.40 9.37
C LEU A 505 5.33 44.04 9.43
N VAL A 506 4.43 45.00 9.22
CA VAL A 506 2.97 44.75 9.21
C VAL A 506 2.58 43.91 8.00
N GLN A 507 3.15 44.18 6.83
CA GLN A 507 2.91 43.39 5.62
C GLN A 507 3.44 41.96 5.75
N LEU A 508 4.64 41.79 6.30
CA LEU A 508 5.18 40.47 6.61
C LEU A 508 4.27 39.69 7.57
N ALA A 509 3.77 40.33 8.63
CA ALA A 509 2.88 39.69 9.59
C ALA A 509 1.56 39.25 8.94
N LEU A 510 0.96 40.10 8.09
CA LEU A 510 -0.25 39.78 7.33
C LEU A 510 -0.01 38.66 6.31
N LEU A 511 1.12 38.69 5.59
CA LEU A 511 1.51 37.67 4.63
C LEU A 511 1.65 36.30 5.30
N LEU A 512 2.40 36.24 6.40
CA LEU A 512 2.60 34.99 7.16
C LEU A 512 1.28 34.45 7.71
N LEU A 513 0.43 35.32 8.28
CA LEU A 513 -0.85 34.89 8.83
C LEU A 513 -1.82 34.40 7.75
N CYS A 514 -1.81 35.03 6.58
CA CYS A 514 -2.56 34.56 5.42
C CYS A 514 -2.04 33.20 4.94
N ALA A 515 -0.71 33.03 4.82
CA ALA A 515 -0.08 31.77 4.44
C ALA A 515 -0.45 30.63 5.41
N PHE A 516 -0.45 30.86 6.72
CA PHE A 516 -0.91 29.88 7.72
C PHE A 516 -2.39 29.53 7.57
N THR A 517 -3.24 30.51 7.24
CA THR A 517 -4.67 30.25 7.01
C THR A 517 -4.86 29.33 5.80
N TYR A 518 -4.13 29.57 4.71
CA TYR A 518 -4.14 28.74 3.51
C TYR A 518 -3.54 27.34 3.73
N GLN A 519 -2.49 27.21 4.55
CA GLN A 519 -2.02 25.90 5.03
C GLN A 519 -3.14 25.14 5.76
N GLY A 520 -3.91 25.83 6.61
CA GLY A 520 -5.08 25.27 7.28
C GLY A 520 -6.14 24.72 6.30
N ILE A 521 -6.36 25.41 5.17
CA ILE A 521 -7.24 24.94 4.09
C ILE A 521 -6.69 23.66 3.46
N GLY A 522 -5.40 23.62 3.12
CA GLY A 522 -4.76 22.42 2.54
C GLY A 522 -4.81 21.20 3.47
N LEU A 523 -4.63 21.41 4.78
CA LEU A 523 -4.78 20.36 5.79
C LEU A 523 -6.22 19.90 5.95
N LEU A 524 -7.19 20.81 5.80
CA LEU A 524 -8.61 20.46 5.88
C LEU A 524 -9.00 19.55 4.72
N ILE A 525 -8.59 19.91 3.50
CA ILE A 525 -8.89 19.13 2.30
C ILE A 525 -8.25 17.73 2.40
N SER A 526 -6.97 17.66 2.77
CA SER A 526 -6.26 16.38 2.93
C SER A 526 -6.79 15.52 4.11
N SER A 527 -7.42 16.13 5.12
CA SER A 527 -8.06 15.40 6.22
C SER A 527 -9.27 14.56 5.79
N PHE A 528 -9.96 14.91 4.70
CA PHE A 528 -11.14 14.16 4.25
C PHE A 528 -10.79 12.76 3.72
N GLY A 529 -9.56 12.54 3.27
CA GLY A 529 -9.10 11.20 2.87
C GLY A 529 -9.54 10.76 1.51
N VAL A 530 -9.77 11.73 0.64
CA VAL A 530 -9.91 11.51 -0.78
C VAL A 530 -8.51 11.24 -1.36
N ASP A 531 -8.46 10.57 -2.50
CA ASP A 531 -7.25 10.43 -3.31
C ASP A 531 -6.50 11.78 -3.42
N THR A 532 -5.17 11.74 -3.44
CA THR A 532 -4.31 12.92 -3.62
C THR A 532 -4.68 13.66 -4.90
N ARG A 533 -4.99 12.95 -5.98
CA ARG A 533 -5.37 13.54 -7.28
C ARG A 533 -6.62 14.40 -7.16
N ILE A 534 -7.68 13.85 -6.57
CA ILE A 534 -8.95 14.56 -6.38
C ILE A 534 -8.78 15.71 -5.38
N SER A 535 -7.98 15.49 -4.33
CA SER A 535 -7.69 16.52 -3.34
C SER A 535 -6.96 17.73 -3.95
N THR A 536 -6.08 17.51 -4.93
CA THR A 536 -5.40 18.59 -5.68
C THR A 536 -6.40 19.40 -6.50
N VAL A 537 -7.38 18.76 -7.15
CA VAL A 537 -8.44 19.45 -7.90
C VAL A 537 -9.33 20.27 -6.96
N ILE A 538 -9.75 19.72 -5.82
CA ILE A 538 -10.55 20.45 -4.83
C ILE A 538 -9.75 21.64 -4.27
N CYS A 539 -8.46 21.45 -4.03
CA CYS A 539 -7.55 22.49 -3.55
C CYS A 539 -7.45 23.65 -4.54
N SER A 540 -7.27 23.39 -5.84
CA SER A 540 -7.21 24.46 -6.84
C SER A 540 -8.56 25.16 -7.01
N LEU A 541 -9.68 24.42 -6.96
CA LEU A 541 -11.04 24.97 -7.05
C LEU A 541 -11.41 25.88 -5.88
N ILE A 542 -10.79 25.71 -4.70
CA ILE A 542 -11.05 26.57 -3.54
C ILE A 542 -10.02 27.71 -3.47
N SER A 543 -8.73 27.41 -3.66
CA SER A 543 -7.65 28.39 -3.46
C SER A 543 -7.62 29.47 -4.55
N VAL A 544 -7.78 29.10 -5.83
CA VAL A 544 -7.69 30.05 -6.96
C VAL A 544 -8.86 31.04 -6.97
N PRO A 545 -10.14 30.63 -6.81
CA PRO A 545 -11.24 31.59 -6.71
C PRO A 545 -11.14 32.47 -5.45
N SER A 546 -10.65 31.94 -4.33
CA SER A 546 -10.39 32.74 -3.13
C SER A 546 -9.39 33.87 -3.42
N LEU A 547 -8.37 33.62 -4.24
CA LEU A 547 -7.41 34.62 -4.70
C LEU A 547 -8.02 35.60 -5.72
N LEU A 548 -8.93 35.15 -6.60
CA LEU A 548 -9.65 36.02 -7.53
C LEU A 548 -10.55 37.04 -6.81
N PHE A 549 -11.16 36.64 -5.69
CA PHE A 549 -11.94 37.54 -4.83
C PHE A 549 -11.07 38.47 -3.96
N ALA A 550 -9.74 38.37 -4.02
CA ALA A 550 -8.90 39.43 -3.50
C ALA A 550 -9.14 40.69 -4.35
N SER A 551 -9.41 41.82 -3.69
CA SER A 551 -9.95 43.08 -4.25
C SER A 551 -9.17 43.71 -5.43
N HIS A 552 -8.09 43.10 -5.91
CA HIS A 552 -7.26 43.56 -7.03
C HIS A 552 -7.84 43.19 -8.40
N LEU A 553 -8.21 41.91 -8.61
CA LEU A 553 -8.61 41.38 -9.92
C LEU A 553 -10.10 41.61 -10.24
N ALA A 554 -10.96 41.58 -9.20
CA ALA A 554 -12.40 41.75 -9.34
C ALA A 554 -12.86 43.06 -8.67
N GLN A 555 -12.74 44.18 -9.39
CA GLN A 555 -13.05 45.52 -8.83
C GLN A 555 -14.55 45.84 -8.80
N ASN A 556 -15.36 45.23 -9.67
CA ASN A 556 -16.80 45.49 -9.77
C ASN A 556 -17.60 44.17 -9.64
N LEU A 557 -17.83 43.71 -8.42
CA LEU A 557 -18.61 42.50 -8.14
C LEU A 557 -20.13 42.83 -8.11
N PRO A 558 -20.98 42.03 -8.80
CA PRO A 558 -22.43 42.14 -8.66
C PRO A 558 -22.86 41.95 -7.20
N LYS A 559 -23.89 42.69 -6.75
CA LYS A 559 -24.41 42.64 -5.36
C LYS A 559 -24.78 41.23 -4.87
N GLY A 560 -25.12 40.30 -5.77
CA GLY A 560 -25.44 38.91 -5.42
C GLY A 560 -24.24 38.04 -5.05
N ILE A 561 -23.03 38.39 -5.52
CA ILE A 561 -21.78 37.60 -5.35
C ILE A 561 -20.81 38.34 -4.40
N SER A 562 -21.01 39.63 -4.14
CA SER A 562 -20.12 40.44 -3.30
C SER A 562 -19.90 39.90 -1.89
N TRP A 563 -20.81 39.09 -1.34
CA TRP A 563 -20.62 38.49 -0.02
C TRP A 563 -19.51 37.42 0.01
N LEU A 564 -19.19 36.78 -1.13
CA LEU A 564 -18.16 35.75 -1.24
C LEU A 564 -16.75 36.29 -0.99
N GLN A 565 -16.51 37.58 -1.26
CA GLN A 565 -15.22 38.22 -0.98
C GLN A 565 -14.88 38.20 0.51
N TYR A 566 -15.89 38.31 1.39
CA TYR A 566 -15.69 38.29 2.84
C TYR A 566 -15.41 36.89 3.39
N LEU A 567 -15.62 35.84 2.59
CA LEU A 567 -15.24 34.47 2.93
C LEU A 567 -13.76 34.20 2.60
N SER A 568 -13.17 34.96 1.68
CA SER A 568 -11.79 34.79 1.23
C SER A 568 -10.77 35.32 2.25
N PRO A 569 -9.85 34.49 2.77
CA PRO A 569 -8.73 34.99 3.57
C PRO A 569 -7.82 35.94 2.78
N ALA A 570 -7.67 35.75 1.47
CA ALA A 570 -6.85 36.61 0.63
C ALA A 570 -7.41 38.03 0.50
N TYR A 571 -8.74 38.23 0.60
CA TYR A 571 -9.34 39.56 0.65
C TYR A 571 -8.81 40.37 1.84
N TYR A 572 -8.79 39.78 3.03
CA TYR A 572 -8.30 40.45 4.24
C TYR A 572 -6.78 40.65 4.23
N GLY A 573 -6.02 39.68 3.72
CA GLY A 573 -4.57 39.78 3.54
C GLY A 573 -4.19 40.93 2.60
N PHE A 574 -4.77 40.95 1.40
CA PHE A 574 -4.50 41.97 0.38
C PHE A 574 -4.93 43.36 0.86
N THR A 575 -6.16 43.49 1.36
CA THR A 575 -6.70 44.80 1.79
C THR A 575 -5.91 45.34 2.99
N GLY A 576 -5.52 44.47 3.95
CA GLY A 576 -4.67 44.86 5.07
C GLY A 576 -3.28 45.35 4.64
N MET A 577 -2.65 44.65 3.70
CA MET A 577 -1.34 45.04 3.15
C MET A 577 -1.45 46.36 2.38
N ARG A 578 -2.50 46.53 1.56
CA ARG A 578 -2.80 47.77 0.82
C ARG A 578 -3.05 48.96 1.74
N ILE A 579 -3.85 48.81 2.80
CA ILE A 579 -4.07 49.87 3.80
C ILE A 579 -2.74 50.24 4.48
N SER A 580 -1.93 49.26 4.87
CA SER A 580 -0.64 49.53 5.50
C SER A 580 0.31 50.30 4.57
N GLU A 581 0.29 50.02 3.27
CA GLU A 581 1.13 50.65 2.25
C GLU A 581 0.81 52.13 2.07
N TYR A 582 -0.48 52.47 1.93
CA TYR A 582 -0.89 53.84 1.62
C TYR A 582 -1.12 54.71 2.86
N LEU A 583 -1.47 54.12 4.01
CA LEU A 583 -1.72 54.90 5.23
C LEU A 583 -0.43 55.24 6.00
N HIS A 584 0.53 54.30 6.05
CA HIS A 584 1.76 54.45 6.82
C HIS A 584 3.02 54.51 5.95
N GLY A 585 2.91 54.38 4.62
CA GLY A 585 4.02 54.53 3.68
C GLY A 585 4.28 55.98 3.29
N TYR A 586 5.23 56.17 2.37
CA TYR A 586 5.51 57.48 1.79
C TYR A 586 4.35 57.94 0.89
N PRO A 587 4.05 59.25 0.84
CA PRO A 587 2.93 59.79 0.06
C PRO A 587 3.13 59.54 -1.44
N VAL A 588 2.03 59.32 -2.16
CA VAL A 588 2.03 59.11 -3.61
C VAL A 588 1.91 60.47 -4.30
N MET A 589 2.77 60.72 -5.30
CA MET A 589 2.79 61.96 -6.07
C MET A 589 1.72 61.97 -7.17
N CYS A 590 1.10 63.12 -7.39
CA CYS A 590 0.09 63.31 -8.44
C CYS A 590 0.68 63.19 -9.85
N ALA A 591 -0.13 62.73 -10.82
CA ALA A 591 0.25 62.76 -12.24
C ALA A 591 0.40 64.19 -12.78
N VAL A 592 1.33 64.39 -13.71
CA VAL A 592 1.55 65.69 -14.34
C VAL A 592 0.51 65.92 -15.44
N GLY A 593 -0.57 66.64 -15.12
CA GLY A 593 -1.48 67.25 -16.11
C GLY A 593 -2.91 66.72 -16.18
N ASN A 594 -3.17 65.44 -15.85
CA ASN A 594 -4.51 64.84 -15.85
C ASN A 594 -4.66 63.82 -14.72
N SER A 595 -4.88 64.30 -13.50
CA SER A 595 -5.14 63.42 -12.34
C SER A 595 -6.62 63.05 -12.22
N ILE A 596 -6.85 61.79 -11.86
CA ILE A 596 -8.17 61.21 -11.58
C ILE A 596 -8.70 61.72 -10.23
N TYR A 597 -7.80 62.08 -9.32
CA TYR A 597 -8.13 62.49 -7.95
C TYR A 597 -8.34 64.01 -7.84
N ASP A 598 -9.46 64.42 -7.24
CA ASP A 598 -9.81 65.84 -7.08
C ASP A 598 -8.79 66.60 -6.20
N ALA A 599 -8.12 65.92 -5.26
CA ALA A 599 -7.06 66.50 -4.43
C ALA A 599 -5.86 67.00 -5.25
N CYS A 600 -5.54 66.33 -6.37
CA CYS A 600 -4.44 66.68 -7.26
C CYS A 600 -4.80 67.78 -8.26
N ARG A 601 -6.10 68.00 -8.54
CA ARG A 601 -6.57 69.07 -9.44
C ARG A 601 -6.41 70.47 -8.83
N ASN A 602 -6.34 70.56 -7.50
CA ASN A 602 -6.24 71.82 -6.75
C ASN A 602 -4.81 72.19 -6.33
N GLY A 603 -3.78 71.45 -6.77
CA GLY A 603 -2.37 71.86 -6.62
C GLY A 603 -1.63 71.30 -5.41
N ASN A 604 -2.15 70.29 -4.70
CA ASN A 604 -1.35 69.53 -3.74
C ASN A 604 -0.57 68.46 -4.51
N GLY A 605 0.75 68.46 -4.41
CA GLY A 605 1.60 67.50 -5.14
C GLY A 605 1.45 66.04 -4.72
N THR A 606 0.60 65.71 -3.73
CA THR A 606 0.41 64.37 -3.19
C THR A 606 -1.07 64.00 -3.04
N ILE A 607 -1.38 62.73 -3.24
CA ILE A 607 -2.73 62.16 -3.06
C ILE A 607 -2.94 61.81 -1.57
N PRO A 608 -4.03 62.26 -0.92
CA PRO A 608 -4.31 61.89 0.46
C PRO A 608 -4.68 60.40 0.57
N PRO A 609 -4.25 59.69 1.63
CA PRO A 609 -4.54 58.26 1.80
C PRO A 609 -6.04 57.91 1.81
N SER A 610 -6.90 58.84 2.22
CA SER A 610 -8.37 58.67 2.21
C SER A 610 -8.92 58.43 0.81
N ASP A 611 -8.32 59.06 -0.19
CA ASP A 611 -8.81 59.02 -1.57
C ASP A 611 -8.32 57.74 -2.26
N LEU A 612 -7.08 57.30 -1.95
CA LEU A 612 -6.50 56.03 -2.41
C LEU A 612 -7.23 54.79 -1.85
N LEU A 613 -7.89 54.94 -0.70
CA LEU A 613 -8.64 53.89 -0.02
C LEU A 613 -10.17 54.04 -0.22
N SER A 614 -10.60 54.92 -1.11
CA SER A 614 -12.02 55.06 -1.46
C SER A 614 -12.53 53.74 -2.08
N GLY A 615 -13.53 53.12 -1.45
CA GLY A 615 -14.05 51.80 -1.84
C GLY A 615 -13.59 50.64 -0.95
N VAL A 616 -12.63 50.86 -0.04
CA VAL A 616 -12.32 49.91 1.04
C VAL A 616 -13.29 50.14 2.20
N ASP A 617 -13.83 49.06 2.77
CA ASP A 617 -14.74 49.15 3.92
C ASP A 617 -14.06 49.89 5.09
N SER A 618 -14.67 50.99 5.55
CA SER A 618 -14.15 51.84 6.64
C SER A 618 -13.92 51.11 7.98
N VAL A 619 -14.44 49.89 8.13
CA VAL A 619 -14.30 49.02 9.31
C VAL A 619 -13.01 48.17 9.26
N LEU A 620 -12.39 48.04 8.09
CA LEU A 620 -11.19 47.23 7.88
C LEU A 620 -9.94 48.07 8.18
N SER A 621 -9.31 47.77 9.32
CA SER A 621 -7.96 48.23 9.67
C SER A 621 -7.00 47.05 9.58
N PRO A 622 -5.68 47.28 9.48
CA PRO A 622 -4.70 46.19 9.51
C PRO A 622 -4.85 45.31 10.76
N GLY A 623 -5.20 45.89 11.91
CA GLY A 623 -5.46 45.15 13.15
C GLY A 623 -6.71 44.25 13.10
N SER A 624 -7.81 44.74 12.52
CA SER A 624 -9.01 43.89 12.36
C SER A 624 -8.80 42.78 11.32
N ALA A 625 -8.01 43.03 10.27
CA ALA A 625 -7.61 41.99 9.32
C ALA A 625 -6.77 40.88 9.98
N ILE A 626 -5.79 41.25 10.83
CA ILE A 626 -5.01 40.28 11.63
C ILE A 626 -5.93 39.46 12.53
N LEU A 627 -6.87 40.10 13.24
CA LEU A 627 -7.80 39.40 14.12
C LEU A 627 -8.68 38.41 13.36
N ILE A 628 -9.23 38.81 12.21
CA ILE A 628 -10.09 37.96 11.37
C ILE A 628 -9.31 36.75 10.84
N LEU A 629 -8.09 36.97 10.33
CA LEU A 629 -7.24 35.89 9.85
C LEU A 629 -6.82 34.93 10.98
N ALA A 630 -6.53 35.45 12.17
CA ALA A 630 -6.22 34.61 13.34
C ALA A 630 -7.43 33.76 13.77
N LEU A 631 -8.63 34.32 13.75
CA LEU A 631 -9.87 33.58 14.02
C LEU A 631 -10.15 32.54 12.93
N ALA A 632 -9.93 32.87 11.67
CA ALA A 632 -10.08 31.94 10.54
C ALA A 632 -9.10 30.77 10.66
N LEU A 633 -7.85 31.03 11.02
CA LEU A 633 -6.85 29.99 11.30
C LEU A 633 -7.32 29.05 12.41
N LEU A 634 -7.74 29.60 13.57
CA LEU A 634 -8.25 28.80 14.69
C LEU A 634 -9.48 27.97 14.29
N PHE A 635 -10.38 28.54 13.49
CA PHE A 635 -11.57 27.85 12.98
C PHE A 635 -11.21 26.68 12.05
N LEU A 636 -10.32 26.90 11.08
CA LEU A 636 -9.83 25.85 10.19
C LEU A 636 -9.05 24.77 10.97
N SER A 637 -8.29 25.16 11.98
CA SER A 637 -7.60 24.22 12.86
C SER A 637 -8.56 23.38 13.70
N LEU A 638 -9.67 23.95 14.15
CA LEU A 638 -10.71 23.19 14.84
C LEU A 638 -11.42 22.24 13.86
N LEU A 639 -11.76 22.70 12.66
CA LEU A 639 -12.42 21.87 11.64
C LEU A 639 -11.54 20.69 11.19
N THR A 640 -10.24 20.91 10.96
CA THR A 640 -9.29 19.84 10.62
C THR A 640 -9.22 18.79 11.72
N TYR A 641 -9.10 19.22 12.98
CA TYR A 641 -9.10 18.31 14.13
C TYR A 641 -10.42 17.53 14.23
N LEU A 642 -11.55 18.21 14.08
CA LEU A 642 -12.87 17.58 14.08
C LEU A 642 -12.99 16.59 12.94
N SER A 643 -12.58 16.93 11.72
CA SER A 643 -12.58 16.03 10.56
C SER A 643 -11.74 14.77 10.81
N LEU A 644 -10.54 14.90 11.36
CA LEU A 644 -9.68 13.76 11.70
C LEU A 644 -10.25 12.89 12.83
N SER A 645 -10.98 13.50 13.76
CA SER A 645 -11.70 12.78 14.79
C SER A 645 -12.96 12.11 14.23
N LEU A 646 -13.71 12.80 13.37
CA LEU A 646 -14.98 12.36 12.81
C LEU A 646 -14.78 11.29 11.75
N HIS A 647 -13.80 11.39 10.87
CA HIS A 647 -13.46 10.34 9.91
C HIS A 647 -13.11 9.03 10.61
N PHE A 648 -12.44 9.12 11.76
CA PHE A 648 -12.19 7.96 12.60
C PHE A 648 -13.49 7.40 13.20
N ILE A 649 -14.36 8.27 13.70
CA ILE A 649 -15.68 7.88 14.22
C ILE A 649 -16.57 7.33 13.10
N LEU A 650 -16.55 7.87 11.89
CA LEU A 650 -17.32 7.46 10.72
C LEU A 650 -16.77 6.19 10.07
N LYS A 651 -15.48 5.85 10.20
CA LYS A 651 -15.01 4.49 9.88
C LYS A 651 -15.50 3.49 10.93
N LEU A 652 -15.48 3.89 12.22
CA LEU A 652 -16.05 3.09 13.31
C LEU A 652 -17.56 2.90 13.18
N VAL A 653 -18.29 3.93 12.75
CA VAL A 653 -19.75 3.96 12.61
C VAL A 653 -20.19 3.48 11.24
N GLY A 654 -19.42 3.72 10.18
CA GLY A 654 -19.65 3.21 8.83
C GLY A 654 -19.43 1.70 8.74
N SER A 655 -18.49 1.15 9.52
CA SER A 655 -18.43 -0.28 9.81
C SER A 655 -19.72 -0.78 10.49
N VAL A 656 -20.32 0.02 11.37
CA VAL A 656 -21.60 -0.31 12.04
C VAL A 656 -22.81 -0.14 11.11
N TRP A 657 -22.78 0.82 10.17
CA TRP A 657 -23.90 1.19 9.31
C TRP A 657 -23.93 0.40 7.99
N SER A 658 -22.76 0.03 7.44
CA SER A 658 -22.62 -0.93 6.35
C SER A 658 -23.27 -2.27 6.71
N ASN A 659 -22.97 -2.77 7.92
CA ASN A 659 -23.61 -3.99 8.46
C ASN A 659 -25.11 -3.82 8.71
N GLY A 660 -25.58 -2.58 8.94
CA GLY A 660 -27.00 -2.27 9.09
C GLY A 660 -27.77 -2.21 7.77
N LYS A 661 -27.09 -1.88 6.66
CA LYS A 661 -27.68 -1.77 5.33
C LYS A 661 -27.74 -3.13 4.62
N GLU A 662 -26.69 -3.95 4.75
CA GLU A 662 -26.74 -5.38 4.36
C GLU A 662 -27.82 -6.15 5.12
N ARG A 663 -28.08 -5.81 6.39
CA ARG A 663 -29.19 -6.39 7.18
C ARG A 663 -30.57 -6.02 6.65
N LYS A 664 -30.71 -4.90 5.93
CA LYS A 664 -31.98 -4.50 5.31
C LYS A 664 -32.14 -5.07 3.91
N GLU A 665 -31.06 -5.15 3.14
CA GLU A 665 -31.06 -5.76 1.79
C GLU A 665 -31.24 -7.30 1.88
N LYS A 666 -30.57 -7.99 2.81
CA LYS A 666 -30.81 -9.44 3.05
C LYS A 666 -32.17 -9.74 3.68
N ALA A 667 -32.81 -8.77 4.35
CA ALA A 667 -34.18 -8.92 4.85
C ALA A 667 -35.24 -8.65 3.77
N SER A 668 -34.93 -7.85 2.74
CA SER A 668 -35.79 -7.69 1.57
C SER A 668 -35.64 -8.84 0.56
N ASP A 669 -34.44 -9.41 0.44
CA ASP A 669 -34.19 -10.52 -0.48
C ASP A 669 -34.77 -11.84 0.02
N LEU A 670 -34.94 -12.01 1.35
CA LEU A 670 -35.64 -13.15 1.94
C LEU A 670 -37.17 -13.09 1.83
N ILE A 671 -37.74 -11.98 1.31
CA ILE A 671 -39.19 -11.78 1.14
C ILE A 671 -39.59 -11.85 -0.36
N MET A 672 -38.64 -11.88 -1.29
CA MET A 672 -38.91 -11.80 -2.74
C MET A 672 -38.80 -13.14 -3.50
N TRP A 673 -38.75 -14.29 -2.79
CA TRP A 673 -38.75 -15.63 -3.40
C TRP A 673 -40.14 -16.31 -3.37
N ASP A 674 -41.19 -15.53 -3.59
CA ASP A 674 -42.53 -16.09 -3.77
C ASP A 674 -43.38 -15.22 -4.71
N THR A 675 -42.97 -15.12 -5.98
CA THR A 675 -43.88 -14.95 -7.14
C THR A 675 -43.09 -15.08 -8.44
N GLY A 676 -43.35 -16.13 -9.21
CA GLY A 676 -42.85 -16.29 -10.57
C GLY A 676 -43.71 -15.53 -11.59
N ALA A 677 -43.07 -14.93 -12.59
CA ALA A 677 -43.63 -14.70 -13.92
C ALA A 677 -42.53 -14.30 -14.90
N ALA A 678 -42.55 -14.94 -16.07
CA ALA A 678 -41.70 -14.71 -17.22
C ALA A 678 -41.99 -13.37 -17.94
N GLY A 679 -41.03 -12.89 -18.73
CA GLY A 679 -41.27 -11.85 -19.74
C GLY A 679 -40.00 -11.28 -20.37
N ASP A 680 -39.81 -11.58 -21.65
CA ASP A 680 -38.87 -10.97 -22.62
C ASP A 680 -38.85 -9.44 -22.58
N TYR A 681 -37.76 -8.82 -23.04
CA TYR A 681 -37.80 -7.81 -24.13
C TYR A 681 -36.40 -7.45 -24.64
N SER A 682 -36.32 -7.31 -25.95
CA SER A 682 -35.18 -7.01 -26.81
C SER A 682 -35.13 -5.53 -27.23
N ALA A 683 -33.91 -5.12 -27.63
CA ALA A 683 -33.54 -4.17 -28.69
C ALA A 683 -33.84 -2.66 -28.58
N LEU A 684 -32.81 -1.85 -28.89
CA LEU A 684 -32.77 -0.66 -29.80
C LEU A 684 -31.38 0.01 -29.64
N ASN A 685 -30.47 -0.09 -30.62
CA ASN A 685 -30.17 0.89 -31.71
C ASN A 685 -29.74 2.28 -31.18
N SER A 686 -28.83 3.06 -31.77
CA SER A 686 -27.85 3.03 -32.88
C SER A 686 -27.46 4.52 -33.05
N GLU A 687 -26.25 4.86 -33.46
CA GLU A 687 -25.97 5.87 -34.51
C GLU A 687 -24.47 6.24 -34.57
N ASP A 688 -23.91 5.98 -35.75
CA ASP A 688 -22.61 6.38 -36.27
C ASP A 688 -22.65 7.81 -36.84
N THR A 689 -21.49 8.46 -36.93
CA THR A 689 -21.19 9.40 -38.05
C THR A 689 -19.68 9.44 -38.35
N ASP A 690 -19.36 9.09 -39.59
CA ASP A 690 -18.08 9.22 -40.31
C ASP A 690 -17.72 10.67 -40.66
N SER A 691 -16.42 10.94 -40.84
CA SER A 691 -15.94 11.82 -41.93
C SER A 691 -14.45 11.60 -42.27
N GLN A 692 -14.20 11.53 -43.59
CA GLN A 692 -12.98 11.23 -44.34
C GLN A 692 -11.99 12.43 -44.45
N GLU A 693 -10.69 12.17 -44.68
CA GLU A 693 -9.92 12.58 -45.90
C GLU A 693 -8.37 12.39 -45.76
N GLU A 694 -7.71 12.42 -46.92
CA GLU A 694 -6.50 11.74 -47.44
C GLU A 694 -5.09 12.27 -47.07
N PRO A 695 -3.98 11.54 -47.43
CA PRO A 695 -2.62 11.81 -46.99
C PRO A 695 -1.73 12.52 -48.03
N GLY A 696 -0.60 13.11 -47.57
CA GLY A 696 0.46 13.67 -48.40
C GLY A 696 1.84 13.12 -48.04
N GLU A 697 2.61 12.74 -49.07
CA GLU A 697 3.99 12.24 -49.05
C GLU A 697 5.03 13.36 -48.80
N HIS A 698 6.17 13.04 -48.13
CA HIS A 698 7.55 13.26 -48.61
C HIS A 698 8.65 12.87 -47.59
N ASP A 699 9.54 11.98 -48.06
CA ASP A 699 11.02 11.88 -47.97
C ASP A 699 11.87 12.27 -46.73
N GLU A 700 12.56 11.23 -46.25
CA GLU A 700 13.98 11.05 -45.86
C GLU A 700 14.81 12.08 -45.04
N SER A 701 15.41 11.51 -43.99
CA SER A 701 16.73 11.75 -43.39
C SER A 701 16.91 12.85 -42.33
N GLU A 702 17.14 12.43 -41.07
CA GLU A 702 18.33 12.72 -40.26
C GLU A 702 18.23 11.97 -38.92
N GLY A 703 19.36 11.51 -38.38
CA GLY A 703 19.42 10.71 -37.16
C GLY A 703 19.36 11.56 -35.90
N GLU A 704 18.51 11.14 -34.94
CA GLU A 704 18.46 11.75 -33.60
C GLU A 704 18.72 10.73 -32.48
N GLU A 705 19.44 11.21 -31.47
CA GLU A 705 19.97 10.49 -30.32
C GLU A 705 18.86 9.99 -29.37
N PHE A 706 18.84 8.69 -29.06
CA PHE A 706 18.01 8.13 -27.99
C PHE A 706 18.69 8.37 -26.63
N CYS A 707 18.47 9.54 -26.03
CA CYS A 707 18.44 9.78 -24.58
C CYS A 707 18.07 11.25 -24.30
N THR A 708 16.79 11.53 -24.08
CA THR A 708 16.36 12.76 -23.38
C THR A 708 15.38 12.39 -22.27
N ASP A 709 15.55 13.06 -21.12
CA ASP A 709 14.77 12.87 -19.89
C ASP A 709 13.26 12.99 -20.13
N PRO A 710 12.40 12.22 -19.41
CA PRO A 710 10.96 12.39 -19.51
C PRO A 710 10.53 13.63 -18.71
N GLN A 711 10.36 14.75 -19.42
CA GLN A 711 9.46 15.83 -18.98
C GLN A 711 8.33 16.00 -20.00
N GLU A 712 7.12 16.17 -19.46
CA GLU A 712 5.83 16.39 -20.15
C GLU A 712 5.19 15.16 -20.83
N GLN A 713 4.35 14.44 -20.09
CA GLN A 713 3.28 13.63 -20.69
C GLN A 713 1.96 14.39 -20.57
N SER A 714 1.50 14.88 -21.73
CA SER A 714 0.09 15.18 -22.00
C SER A 714 -0.74 13.90 -21.83
N GLN A 715 -1.94 14.06 -21.28
CA GLN A 715 -2.96 13.03 -21.26
C GLN A 715 -3.26 12.56 -22.69
N ASN A 716 -2.83 11.34 -23.04
CA ASN A 716 -3.40 10.61 -24.16
C ASN A 716 -4.26 9.48 -23.59
N GLU A 717 -5.53 9.44 -23.99
CA GLU A 717 -6.39 8.27 -23.84
C GLU A 717 -5.72 7.04 -24.49
N PRO A 718 -5.96 5.81 -24.00
CA PRO A 718 -5.42 4.61 -24.62
C PRO A 718 -5.83 4.58 -26.10
N ILE A 719 -4.84 4.35 -26.97
CA ILE A 719 -4.98 4.44 -28.43
C ILE A 719 -6.02 3.40 -28.91
N HIS A 720 -7.20 3.87 -29.29
CA HIS A 720 -8.34 3.06 -29.77
C HIS A 720 -8.32 2.90 -31.30
N LYS A 721 -7.21 2.47 -31.91
CA LYS A 721 -7.09 2.31 -33.37
C LYS A 721 -6.74 0.88 -33.79
N SER A 722 -7.39 0.38 -34.83
CA SER A 722 -6.99 -0.81 -35.57
C SER A 722 -5.84 -0.44 -36.51
N PHE A 723 -4.70 -1.11 -36.39
CA PHE A 723 -3.53 -0.83 -37.22
C PHE A 723 -3.57 -1.64 -38.51
N HIS A 724 -3.32 -0.98 -39.63
CA HIS A 724 -3.20 -1.59 -40.96
C HIS A 724 -1.72 -1.74 -41.29
N PHE A 725 -1.19 -2.95 -41.17
CA PHE A 725 0.16 -3.26 -41.63
C PHE A 725 0.09 -3.81 -43.06
N LEU A 726 1.05 -3.44 -43.91
CA LEU A 726 1.06 -3.85 -45.32
C LEU A 726 1.47 -5.32 -45.54
N GLU A 727 1.85 -6.07 -44.50
CA GLU A 727 2.55 -7.36 -44.62
C GLU A 727 2.09 -8.40 -43.58
N GLU A 728 2.12 -9.70 -43.94
CA GLU A 728 1.73 -10.84 -43.10
C GLU A 728 2.66 -10.98 -41.87
N CYS A 729 2.14 -10.75 -40.66
CA CYS A 729 2.88 -10.90 -39.40
C CYS A 729 2.46 -12.18 -38.65
N SER A 730 3.40 -13.09 -38.38
CA SER A 730 3.10 -14.32 -37.63
C SER A 730 3.23 -14.14 -36.12
N PHE A 731 4.08 -13.21 -35.65
CA PHE A 731 4.31 -12.97 -34.23
C PHE A 731 4.27 -11.49 -33.87
N ILE A 732 3.81 -11.20 -32.64
CA ILE A 732 3.71 -9.86 -32.08
C ILE A 732 3.92 -9.83 -30.57
N ASP A 733 4.61 -8.80 -30.06
CA ASP A 733 4.81 -8.56 -28.62
C ASP A 733 4.97 -7.04 -28.32
N PHE A 734 4.79 -6.64 -27.06
CA PHE A 734 4.92 -5.25 -26.60
C PHE A 734 6.33 -4.91 -26.15
N VAL A 735 6.90 -3.80 -26.61
CA VAL A 735 8.25 -3.32 -26.24
C VAL A 735 8.25 -2.50 -24.96
N ASP A 736 7.18 -1.75 -24.71
CA ASP A 736 7.05 -0.82 -23.60
C ASP A 736 5.73 -1.01 -22.85
N THR A 737 5.67 -0.46 -21.64
CA THR A 737 4.50 -0.58 -20.77
C THR A 737 3.29 0.25 -21.18
N ASN A 738 3.46 1.21 -22.08
CA ASN A 738 2.38 2.07 -22.54
C ASN A 738 1.79 1.57 -23.87
N GLY A 739 2.39 0.55 -24.50
CA GLY A 739 1.98 0.03 -25.80
C GLY A 739 2.28 0.98 -26.97
N GLU A 740 3.20 1.93 -26.78
CA GLU A 740 3.64 2.86 -27.81
C GLU A 740 4.59 2.19 -28.81
N PHE A 741 5.30 1.14 -28.41
CA PHE A 741 6.27 0.43 -29.22
C PHE A 741 5.93 -1.07 -29.28
N ILE A 742 5.90 -1.60 -30.50
CA ILE A 742 5.50 -3.00 -30.77
C ILE A 742 6.58 -3.69 -31.59
N ILE A 743 6.84 -4.96 -31.31
CA ILE A 743 7.74 -5.79 -32.10
C ILE A 743 6.97 -6.84 -32.89
N THR A 744 7.31 -7.03 -34.15
CA THR A 744 6.69 -8.00 -35.06
C THR A 744 7.75 -8.81 -35.78
N ALA A 745 7.47 -10.07 -36.08
CA ALA A 745 8.17 -10.79 -37.15
C ALA A 745 7.20 -11.70 -37.91
N GLY A 746 7.60 -12.05 -39.12
CA GLY A 746 6.78 -12.78 -40.06
C GLY A 746 7.56 -13.74 -40.95
N ARG A 747 6.92 -14.03 -42.09
CA ARG A 747 7.50 -14.85 -43.16
C ARG A 747 8.63 -14.18 -43.93
N ASP A 748 8.81 -12.88 -43.75
CA ASP A 748 9.84 -12.05 -44.38
C ASP A 748 11.22 -12.15 -43.70
N HIS A 749 11.36 -13.01 -42.67
CA HIS A 749 12.60 -13.33 -41.94
C HIS A 749 13.16 -12.17 -41.09
N ASP A 750 12.67 -10.96 -41.30
CA ASP A 750 13.06 -9.76 -40.57
C ASP A 750 12.26 -9.62 -39.27
N ILE A 751 12.89 -9.04 -38.25
CA ILE A 751 12.20 -8.60 -37.03
C ILE A 751 12.11 -7.07 -37.09
N LYS A 752 10.93 -6.51 -36.85
CA LYS A 752 10.67 -5.07 -36.98
C LYS A 752 10.14 -4.51 -35.66
N VAL A 753 10.62 -3.34 -35.27
CA VAL A 753 10.11 -2.54 -34.15
C VAL A 753 9.37 -1.35 -34.71
N TRP A 754 8.13 -1.18 -34.28
CA TRP A 754 7.20 -0.17 -34.72
C TRP A 754 6.98 0.87 -33.63
N ASP A 755 6.87 2.13 -34.03
CA ASP A 755 6.17 3.16 -33.26
C ASP A 755 4.69 3.00 -33.57
N ALA A 756 3.92 2.44 -32.64
CA ALA A 756 2.49 2.25 -32.80
C ALA A 756 1.74 3.59 -32.87
N THR A 757 2.29 4.67 -32.31
CA THR A 757 1.65 5.99 -32.36
C THR A 757 1.79 6.64 -33.74
N LYS A 758 2.91 6.40 -34.42
CA LYS A 758 3.25 6.98 -35.72
C LYS A 758 3.05 6.04 -36.90
N GLU A 759 2.80 4.75 -36.64
CA GLU A 759 2.70 3.68 -37.65
C GLU A 759 3.96 3.52 -38.52
N VAL A 760 5.14 3.81 -37.95
CA VAL A 760 6.43 3.75 -38.66
C VAL A 760 7.33 2.66 -38.07
N VAL A 761 8.01 1.91 -38.95
CA VAL A 761 9.09 1.00 -38.54
C VAL A 761 10.30 1.84 -38.11
N ILE A 762 10.62 1.79 -36.82
CA ILE A 762 11.78 2.47 -36.23
C ILE A 762 13.05 1.68 -36.53
N ARG A 763 12.95 0.36 -36.49
CA ARG A 763 14.12 -0.52 -36.58
C ARG A 763 13.77 -1.85 -37.22
N ARG A 764 14.73 -2.38 -37.98
CA ARG A 764 14.66 -3.69 -38.62
C ARG A 764 15.92 -4.48 -38.28
N PHE A 765 15.75 -5.70 -37.79
CA PHE A 765 16.82 -6.66 -37.54
C PHE A 765 16.82 -7.67 -38.68
N VAL A 766 17.88 -7.62 -39.49
CA VAL A 766 18.07 -8.50 -40.63
C VAL A 766 19.14 -9.52 -40.29
N GLY A 767 18.84 -10.81 -40.44
CA GLY A 767 19.87 -11.84 -40.34
C GLY A 767 19.37 -13.28 -40.41
N HIS A 768 18.12 -13.56 -40.04
CA HIS A 768 17.54 -14.90 -40.24
C HIS A 768 17.38 -15.19 -41.73
N THR A 769 17.54 -16.46 -42.11
CA THR A 769 17.45 -16.91 -43.51
C THR A 769 16.18 -17.70 -43.81
N ALA A 770 15.29 -17.83 -42.83
CA ALA A 770 14.00 -18.49 -42.92
C ALA A 770 13.01 -17.81 -41.95
N PRO A 771 11.70 -18.13 -42.00
CA PRO A 771 10.68 -17.47 -41.18
C PRO A 771 11.02 -17.51 -39.68
N VAL A 772 10.67 -16.43 -38.97
CA VAL A 772 10.87 -16.33 -37.52
C VAL A 772 9.73 -17.10 -36.84
N THR A 773 10.09 -18.03 -35.96
CA THR A 773 9.18 -18.98 -35.29
C THR A 773 8.90 -18.63 -33.82
N GLY A 774 9.47 -17.51 -33.35
CA GLY A 774 9.19 -16.97 -32.04
C GLY A 774 10.02 -15.73 -31.75
N ILE A 775 9.44 -14.80 -31.00
CA ILE A 775 10.11 -13.59 -30.50
C ILE A 775 9.72 -13.41 -29.04
N LYS A 776 10.66 -12.97 -28.21
CA LYS A 776 10.34 -12.50 -26.87
C LYS A 776 11.34 -11.44 -26.42
N LEU A 777 10.85 -10.41 -25.73
CA LEU A 777 11.67 -9.36 -25.15
C LEU A 777 12.21 -9.76 -23.78
N GLN A 778 13.46 -9.41 -23.52
CA GLN A 778 14.11 -9.62 -22.24
C GLN A 778 14.36 -8.30 -21.52
N GLY A 779 13.76 -8.16 -20.33
CA GLY A 779 14.02 -7.07 -19.40
C GLY A 779 15.42 -7.14 -18.77
N ALA A 780 15.93 -5.98 -18.37
CA ALA A 780 17.20 -5.82 -17.67
C ALA A 780 17.26 -6.68 -16.39
N ASP A 781 18.42 -7.29 -16.14
CA ASP A 781 18.68 -8.03 -14.89
C ASP A 781 18.52 -7.06 -13.69
N PRO A 782 17.61 -7.32 -12.74
CA PRO A 782 17.36 -6.44 -11.60
C PRO A 782 18.57 -6.28 -10.67
N SER A 783 19.63 -7.09 -10.86
CA SER A 783 20.88 -6.98 -10.13
C SER A 783 21.84 -5.90 -10.66
N GLU A 784 21.68 -5.39 -11.88
CA GLU A 784 22.52 -4.34 -12.49
C GLU A 784 21.69 -3.24 -13.20
N PRO A 785 21.01 -2.36 -12.44
CA PRO A 785 19.97 -1.47 -12.97
C PRO A 785 20.47 -0.26 -13.79
N CYS A 786 21.79 -0.09 -13.99
CA CYS A 786 22.34 1.11 -14.66
C CYS A 786 23.10 0.84 -15.97
N SER A 787 23.14 -0.39 -16.47
CA SER A 787 23.87 -0.70 -17.73
C SER A 787 23.31 -1.84 -18.56
N ALA A 788 22.19 -2.45 -18.19
CA ALA A 788 21.63 -3.57 -18.95
C ALA A 788 20.81 -3.06 -20.14
N GLU A 789 21.37 -3.24 -21.36
CA GLU A 789 20.64 -3.04 -22.62
C GLU A 789 19.45 -4.01 -22.69
N LEU A 790 18.27 -3.54 -23.11
CA LEU A 790 17.15 -4.41 -23.50
C LEU A 790 17.57 -5.27 -24.69
N THR A 791 17.33 -6.57 -24.61
CA THR A 791 17.63 -7.52 -25.68
C THR A 791 16.38 -8.18 -26.22
N VAL A 792 16.39 -8.45 -27.52
CA VAL A 792 15.35 -9.23 -28.22
C VAL A 792 15.94 -10.61 -28.48
N ILE A 793 15.19 -11.66 -28.17
CA ILE A 793 15.58 -13.02 -28.54
C ILE A 793 14.59 -13.55 -29.57
N SER A 794 15.12 -14.11 -30.65
CA SER A 794 14.33 -14.68 -31.74
C SER A 794 14.79 -16.09 -32.09
N SER A 795 13.86 -16.92 -32.56
CA SER A 795 14.12 -18.22 -33.18
C SER A 795 13.62 -18.26 -34.61
N SER A 796 14.20 -19.11 -35.45
CA SER A 796 13.78 -19.26 -36.85
C SER A 796 13.86 -20.71 -37.32
N GLU A 797 13.07 -21.02 -38.36
CA GLU A 797 13.17 -22.28 -39.09
C GLU A 797 14.57 -22.54 -39.69
N ASP A 798 15.43 -21.50 -39.75
CA ASP A 798 16.83 -21.63 -40.17
C ASP A 798 17.69 -22.43 -39.17
N GLY A 799 17.10 -22.86 -38.04
CA GLY A 799 17.78 -23.61 -37.00
C GLY A 799 18.68 -22.72 -36.16
N SER A 800 18.38 -21.42 -36.05
CA SER A 800 19.14 -20.51 -35.21
C SER A 800 18.29 -19.74 -34.21
N ILE A 801 18.87 -19.52 -33.03
CA ILE A 801 18.40 -18.58 -32.01
C ILE A 801 19.34 -17.38 -32.04
N ARG A 802 18.81 -16.17 -32.07
CA ARG A 802 19.60 -14.95 -32.07
C ARG A 802 19.20 -14.02 -30.95
N GLU A 803 20.20 -13.43 -30.33
CA GLU A 803 20.05 -12.36 -29.32
C GLU A 803 20.46 -11.05 -29.99
N TRP A 804 19.58 -10.05 -29.96
CA TRP A 804 19.76 -8.74 -30.59
C TRP A 804 19.77 -7.64 -29.54
N SER A 805 20.64 -6.64 -29.70
CA SER A 805 20.60 -5.43 -28.89
C SER A 805 19.53 -4.50 -29.44
N LEU A 806 18.50 -4.19 -28.64
CA LEU A 806 17.40 -3.32 -29.06
C LEU A 806 17.91 -1.91 -29.38
N GLN A 807 18.86 -1.42 -28.58
CA GLN A 807 19.43 -0.07 -28.72
C GLN A 807 20.39 0.03 -29.92
N LYS A 808 21.28 -0.95 -30.10
CA LYS A 808 22.30 -0.91 -31.17
C LYS A 808 21.79 -1.46 -32.50
N GLY A 809 20.73 -2.26 -32.52
CA GLY A 809 20.26 -2.94 -33.72
C GLY A 809 21.16 -4.09 -34.20
N THR A 810 22.18 -4.45 -33.42
CA THR A 810 23.19 -5.44 -33.80
C THR A 810 22.89 -6.80 -33.18
N GLU A 811 23.18 -7.86 -33.93
CA GLU A 811 23.24 -9.22 -33.39
C GLU A 811 24.33 -9.29 -32.30
N ILE A 812 23.96 -9.72 -31.09
CA ILE A 812 24.87 -9.97 -29.98
C ILE A 812 25.41 -11.40 -30.10
N ARG A 813 24.52 -12.36 -30.38
CA ARG A 813 24.86 -13.79 -30.43
C ARG A 813 23.96 -14.55 -31.40
N LYS A 814 24.51 -15.66 -31.91
CA LYS A 814 23.80 -16.71 -32.65
C LYS A 814 24.11 -18.08 -32.05
N ILE A 815 23.07 -18.88 -31.83
CA ILE A 815 23.13 -20.27 -31.42
C ILE A 815 22.56 -21.09 -32.57
N GLU A 816 23.31 -22.07 -33.07
CA GLU A 816 22.84 -22.98 -34.13
C GLU A 816 22.38 -24.31 -33.51
N THR A 817 21.19 -24.76 -33.89
CA THR A 817 20.58 -26.02 -33.46
C THR A 817 20.64 -27.05 -34.60
N GLU A 818 20.72 -28.33 -34.26
CA GLU A 818 20.81 -29.41 -35.27
C GLU A 818 19.49 -29.64 -36.03
N ASN A 819 18.37 -29.19 -35.47
CA ASN A 819 17.03 -29.40 -36.01
C ASN A 819 16.33 -28.06 -36.29
N VAL A 820 15.44 -28.06 -37.28
CA VAL A 820 14.52 -26.95 -37.59
C VAL A 820 13.65 -26.67 -36.36
N ILE A 821 13.65 -25.41 -35.94
CA ILE A 821 12.89 -24.90 -34.81
C ILE A 821 11.47 -24.59 -35.28
N THR A 822 10.46 -25.14 -34.60
CA THR A 822 9.04 -24.90 -34.91
C THR A 822 8.41 -23.86 -33.99
N CYS A 823 8.84 -23.77 -32.73
CA CYS A 823 8.32 -22.82 -31.75
C CYS A 823 9.34 -22.55 -30.62
N MET A 824 9.20 -21.41 -29.91
CA MET A 824 10.10 -20.99 -28.83
C MET A 824 9.35 -20.37 -27.65
N GLY A 825 9.85 -20.61 -26.43
CA GLY A 825 9.46 -19.88 -25.22
C GLY A 825 10.65 -19.58 -24.31
N ILE A 826 10.66 -18.41 -23.64
CA ILE A 826 11.76 -17.96 -22.79
C ILE A 826 11.33 -17.84 -21.33
N MET A 827 12.20 -18.33 -20.42
CA MET A 827 12.10 -18.28 -18.95
C MET A 827 12.84 -17.09 -18.36
N SER A 828 12.51 -16.68 -17.12
CA SER A 828 13.15 -15.56 -16.44
C SER A 828 14.68 -15.69 -16.28
N ASN A 829 15.24 -16.91 -16.26
CA ASN A 829 16.67 -17.19 -16.04
C ASN A 829 17.52 -17.29 -17.34
N LYS A 830 17.18 -16.60 -18.44
CA LYS A 830 17.92 -16.71 -19.73
C LYS A 830 17.97 -18.14 -20.30
N LEU A 831 16.97 -18.95 -19.98
CA LEU A 831 16.76 -20.26 -20.60
C LEU A 831 15.71 -20.12 -21.70
N ALA A 832 16.03 -20.54 -22.93
CA ALA A 832 15.12 -20.63 -24.05
C ALA A 832 14.76 -22.11 -24.25
N ALA A 833 13.48 -22.45 -24.16
CA ALA A 833 12.96 -23.75 -24.54
C ALA A 833 12.48 -23.68 -25.99
N ILE A 834 12.72 -24.76 -26.74
CA ILE A 834 12.54 -24.80 -28.18
C ILE A 834 11.88 -26.12 -28.56
N GLY A 835 10.81 -26.04 -29.34
CA GLY A 835 10.23 -27.19 -30.00
C GLY A 835 10.84 -27.37 -31.38
N ASN A 836 11.06 -28.62 -31.78
CA ASN A 836 11.57 -28.92 -33.12
C ASN A 836 10.66 -29.87 -33.90
N HIS A 837 10.92 -29.96 -35.21
CA HIS A 837 10.15 -30.79 -36.15
C HIS A 837 10.22 -32.30 -35.89
N LYS A 838 11.06 -32.78 -34.96
CA LYS A 838 11.15 -34.20 -34.56
C LYS A 838 10.40 -34.49 -33.25
N GLY A 839 9.68 -33.51 -32.71
CA GLY A 839 8.97 -33.66 -31.44
C GLY A 839 9.87 -33.56 -30.20
N HIS A 840 11.11 -33.12 -30.36
CA HIS A 840 12.01 -32.88 -29.23
C HIS A 840 11.84 -31.45 -28.69
N LEU A 841 11.90 -31.35 -27.37
CA LEU A 841 11.96 -30.12 -26.60
C LEU A 841 13.39 -29.92 -26.11
N ASP A 842 14.07 -28.93 -26.67
CA ASP A 842 15.45 -28.59 -26.36
C ASP A 842 15.50 -27.29 -25.55
N VAL A 843 16.13 -27.30 -24.38
CA VAL A 843 16.29 -26.12 -23.52
C VAL A 843 17.73 -25.65 -23.59
N HIS A 844 17.95 -24.43 -24.07
CA HIS A 844 19.26 -23.80 -24.21
C HIS A 844 19.43 -22.63 -23.25
N HIS A 845 20.64 -22.48 -22.71
CA HIS A 845 21.02 -21.29 -21.96
C HIS A 845 21.48 -20.20 -22.92
N VAL A 846 20.67 -19.16 -23.11
CA VAL A 846 20.87 -18.11 -24.12
C VAL A 846 22.23 -17.42 -23.97
N SER A 847 22.66 -17.15 -22.73
CA SER A 847 23.93 -16.45 -22.50
C SER A 847 25.18 -17.33 -22.61
N THR A 848 25.08 -18.65 -22.68
CA THR A 848 26.24 -19.54 -22.81
C THR A 848 26.20 -20.40 -24.08
N GLY A 849 25.05 -20.46 -24.76
CA GLY A 849 24.80 -21.34 -25.90
C GLY A 849 24.70 -22.82 -25.54
N GLN A 850 24.84 -23.20 -24.25
CA GLN A 850 24.85 -24.59 -23.83
C GLN A 850 23.45 -25.19 -23.83
N LEU A 851 23.32 -26.40 -24.37
CA LEU A 851 22.14 -27.23 -24.21
C LEU A 851 22.03 -27.68 -22.74
N TYR A 852 20.96 -27.27 -22.07
CA TYR A 852 20.66 -27.63 -20.68
C TYR A 852 20.04 -29.03 -20.60
N CYS A 853 19.01 -29.29 -21.40
CA CYS A 853 18.41 -30.61 -21.55
C CYS A 853 17.68 -30.75 -22.88
N SER A 854 17.60 -31.98 -23.39
CA SER A 854 16.76 -32.37 -24.53
C SER A 854 15.81 -33.47 -24.09
N ILE A 855 14.53 -33.30 -24.39
CA ILE A 855 13.47 -34.23 -24.00
C ILE A 855 12.72 -34.63 -25.26
N VAL A 856 12.48 -35.93 -25.47
CA VAL A 856 11.52 -36.40 -26.48
C VAL A 856 10.13 -36.09 -25.95
N ALA A 857 9.59 -34.92 -26.32
CA ALA A 857 8.33 -34.45 -25.78
C ALA A 857 7.16 -35.13 -26.48
N HIS A 858 7.25 -35.29 -27.79
CA HIS A 858 6.23 -35.88 -28.66
C HIS A 858 6.90 -36.68 -29.78
N ASN A 859 6.13 -37.52 -30.49
CA ASN A 859 6.65 -38.28 -31.64
C ASN A 859 6.55 -37.48 -32.96
N ASP A 860 5.81 -36.37 -32.93
CA ASP A 860 5.49 -35.50 -34.06
C ASP A 860 5.96 -34.06 -33.76
N PRO A 861 6.09 -33.19 -34.78
CA PRO A 861 6.52 -31.80 -34.61
C PRO A 861 5.76 -31.07 -33.49
N ILE A 862 6.47 -30.28 -32.69
CA ILE A 862 5.83 -29.45 -31.64
C ILE A 862 5.28 -28.18 -32.30
N ASP A 863 3.96 -28.05 -32.36
CA ASP A 863 3.30 -26.93 -33.03
C ASP A 863 3.24 -25.67 -32.15
N ALA A 864 3.00 -25.84 -30.85
CA ALA A 864 3.00 -24.73 -29.89
C ALA A 864 3.77 -25.07 -28.61
N LEU A 865 4.54 -24.09 -28.12
CA LEU A 865 5.35 -24.20 -26.91
C LEU A 865 5.11 -22.99 -26.02
N MET A 866 4.89 -23.26 -24.73
CA MET A 866 4.69 -22.24 -23.73
C MET A 866 5.53 -22.51 -22.50
N VAL A 867 5.94 -21.43 -21.85
CA VAL A 867 6.90 -21.52 -20.77
C VAL A 867 6.59 -20.48 -19.70
N ASN A 868 6.49 -20.93 -18.45
CA ASN A 868 6.63 -20.08 -17.26
C ASN A 868 7.83 -20.54 -16.43
N ASP A 869 8.08 -19.89 -15.30
CA ASP A 869 9.29 -20.17 -14.48
C ASP A 869 9.28 -21.56 -13.80
N VAL A 870 8.17 -22.29 -13.86
CA VAL A 870 7.97 -23.57 -13.16
C VAL A 870 7.63 -24.71 -14.13
N HIS A 871 6.88 -24.43 -15.20
CA HIS A 871 6.22 -25.36 -16.09
C HIS A 871 6.51 -25.02 -17.56
N ILE A 872 6.67 -26.05 -18.38
CA ILE A 872 6.68 -25.97 -19.84
C ILE A 872 5.45 -26.71 -20.36
N CYS A 873 4.65 -26.10 -21.22
CA CYS A 873 3.57 -26.81 -21.92
C CYS A 873 3.95 -26.98 -23.39
N THR A 874 3.84 -28.21 -23.89
CA THR A 874 4.02 -28.54 -25.31
C THR A 874 2.71 -29.06 -25.87
N ALA A 875 2.28 -28.52 -27.01
CA ALA A 875 1.09 -28.97 -27.72
C ALA A 875 1.46 -29.47 -29.12
N VAL A 876 0.80 -30.55 -29.54
CA VAL A 876 0.98 -31.20 -30.84
C VAL A 876 -0.37 -31.51 -31.47
N TYR A 877 -0.45 -31.27 -32.77
CA TYR A 877 -1.62 -31.38 -33.65
C TYR A 877 -1.99 -32.82 -34.08
N ASP A 878 -1.34 -33.88 -33.62
CA ASP A 878 -1.71 -35.23 -34.11
C ASP A 878 -3.09 -35.65 -33.60
N ARG A 879 -3.92 -36.36 -34.38
CA ARG A 879 -5.27 -36.77 -33.93
C ARG A 879 -5.21 -38.04 -33.07
N PRO A 880 -5.71 -38.00 -31.81
CA PRO A 880 -6.32 -36.86 -31.13
C PRO A 880 -5.28 -35.88 -30.55
N GLY A 881 -5.50 -34.57 -30.72
CA GLY A 881 -4.55 -33.51 -30.37
C GLY A 881 -3.99 -33.71 -28.97
N SER A 882 -2.69 -33.56 -28.76
CA SER A 882 -2.11 -33.87 -27.45
C SER A 882 -1.40 -32.68 -26.84
N LEU A 883 -1.79 -32.32 -25.62
CA LEU A 883 -1.14 -31.29 -24.83
C LEU A 883 -0.48 -31.91 -23.62
N ARG A 884 0.81 -31.65 -23.44
CA ARG A 884 1.61 -32.16 -22.32
C ARG A 884 2.16 -31.01 -21.51
N VAL A 885 1.91 -31.03 -20.20
CA VAL A 885 2.47 -30.10 -19.24
C VAL A 885 3.66 -30.76 -18.56
N TRP A 886 4.82 -30.13 -18.58
CA TRP A 886 6.09 -30.64 -18.09
C TRP A 886 6.60 -29.80 -16.93
N GLN A 887 7.14 -30.47 -15.91
CA GLN A 887 7.88 -29.79 -14.86
C GLN A 887 9.35 -29.65 -15.24
N LEU A 888 9.84 -28.41 -15.34
CA LEU A 888 11.22 -28.12 -15.77
C LEU A 888 12.27 -28.83 -14.90
N LYS A 889 12.06 -28.84 -13.58
CA LYS A 889 13.07 -29.31 -12.61
C LYS A 889 13.35 -30.82 -12.69
N TRP A 890 12.39 -31.61 -13.18
CA TRP A 890 12.49 -33.08 -13.20
C TRP A 890 12.30 -33.70 -14.58
N GLY A 891 11.94 -32.90 -15.60
CA GLY A 891 11.66 -33.39 -16.95
C GLY A 891 10.50 -34.38 -17.00
N LYS A 892 9.58 -34.31 -16.03
CA LYS A 892 8.41 -35.20 -15.93
C LYS A 892 7.18 -34.51 -16.48
N VAL A 893 6.36 -35.28 -17.21
CA VAL A 893 4.99 -34.88 -17.55
C VAL A 893 4.17 -34.86 -16.26
N ILE A 894 3.55 -33.71 -15.98
CA ILE A 894 2.61 -33.52 -14.88
C ILE A 894 1.21 -33.93 -15.34
N CYS A 895 0.80 -33.43 -16.51
CA CYS A 895 -0.54 -33.63 -17.05
C CYS A 895 -0.46 -33.93 -18.55
N MET A 896 -1.36 -34.79 -19.04
CA MET A 896 -1.53 -35.06 -20.48
C MET A 896 -3.00 -34.94 -20.83
N TYR A 897 -3.30 -34.05 -21.77
CA TYR A 897 -4.64 -33.79 -22.26
C TYR A 897 -4.78 -34.34 -23.67
N SER A 898 -5.89 -35.03 -23.91
CA SER A 898 -6.34 -35.37 -25.26
C SER A 898 -7.40 -34.36 -25.68
N LEU A 899 -7.09 -33.59 -26.71
CA LEU A 899 -7.91 -32.55 -27.28
C LEU A 899 -8.71 -33.17 -28.43
N GLU A 900 -9.74 -33.94 -28.09
CA GLU A 900 -10.59 -34.63 -29.08
C GLU A 900 -11.47 -33.65 -29.88
N GLU A 901 -11.73 -32.45 -29.34
CA GLU A 901 -12.60 -31.43 -29.94
C GLU A 901 -11.85 -30.26 -30.60
N ILE A 902 -10.52 -30.16 -30.47
CA ILE A 902 -9.73 -29.07 -31.06
C ILE A 902 -9.09 -29.57 -32.35
N PHE A 903 -9.39 -28.86 -33.44
CA PHE A 903 -9.04 -29.31 -34.79
C PHE A 903 -7.72 -28.75 -35.30
N SER A 904 -7.25 -27.58 -34.82
CA SER A 904 -5.89 -27.04 -35.05
C SER A 904 -5.45 -26.09 -33.94
N ILE A 905 -4.25 -26.28 -33.36
CA ILE A 905 -3.69 -25.34 -32.37
C ILE A 905 -2.70 -24.42 -33.09
N GLU A 906 -3.10 -23.18 -33.34
CA GLU A 906 -2.23 -22.19 -34.01
C GLU A 906 -1.31 -21.48 -33.02
N PHE A 907 -1.81 -21.22 -31.81
CA PHE A 907 -1.02 -20.65 -30.73
C PHE A 907 -1.57 -21.07 -29.37
N ALA A 908 -0.73 -20.88 -28.35
CA ALA A 908 -1.07 -21.15 -26.98
C ALA A 908 -0.37 -20.11 -26.07
N THR A 909 -1.07 -19.52 -25.10
CA THR A 909 -0.50 -18.52 -24.16
C THR A 909 -1.06 -18.63 -22.75
N PHE A 910 -0.29 -18.21 -21.74
CA PHE A 910 -0.71 -18.19 -20.33
C PHE A 910 -1.34 -16.84 -20.01
N THR A 911 -2.32 -16.85 -19.11
CA THR A 911 -2.77 -15.61 -18.44
C THR A 911 -1.64 -15.00 -17.61
N MET A 912 -1.73 -13.71 -17.28
CA MET A 912 -0.67 -12.98 -16.56
C MET A 912 -0.27 -13.63 -15.21
N TYR A 913 -1.22 -14.29 -14.53
CA TYR A 913 -0.96 -14.98 -13.27
C TYR A 913 -0.47 -16.44 -13.45
N GLY A 914 -0.50 -16.94 -14.69
CA GLY A 914 0.00 -18.28 -15.03
C GLY A 914 -0.94 -19.43 -14.65
N ASP A 915 -2.17 -19.13 -14.23
CA ASP A 915 -3.14 -20.11 -13.71
C ASP A 915 -4.05 -20.71 -14.79
N LEU A 916 -4.28 -19.97 -15.88
CA LEU A 916 -5.11 -20.36 -17.01
C LEU A 916 -4.31 -20.39 -18.32
N LEU A 917 -4.64 -21.36 -19.17
CA LEU A 917 -4.09 -21.63 -20.49
C LEU A 917 -5.11 -21.21 -21.56
N ILE A 918 -4.67 -20.44 -22.55
CA ILE A 918 -5.49 -20.03 -23.70
C ILE A 918 -4.93 -20.74 -24.94
N LEU A 919 -5.77 -21.49 -25.66
CA LEU A 919 -5.46 -22.13 -26.94
C LEU A 919 -6.29 -21.51 -28.06
N GLY A 920 -5.68 -21.20 -29.20
CA GLY A 920 -6.40 -20.78 -30.40
C GLY A 920 -6.71 -21.96 -31.31
N ASP A 921 -8.00 -22.21 -31.58
CA ASP A 921 -8.43 -23.14 -32.63
C ASP A 921 -8.48 -22.42 -33.99
N GLY A 922 -7.52 -22.75 -34.85
CA GLY A 922 -7.38 -22.15 -36.18
C GLY A 922 -8.54 -22.45 -37.13
N THR A 923 -9.25 -23.56 -36.95
CA THR A 923 -10.31 -24.01 -37.86
C THR A 923 -11.69 -23.50 -37.45
N GLU A 924 -11.96 -23.40 -36.14
CA GLU A 924 -13.26 -22.96 -35.61
C GLU A 924 -13.31 -21.47 -35.22
N GLN A 925 -12.18 -20.75 -35.32
CA GLN A 925 -12.04 -19.35 -34.87
C GLN A 925 -12.47 -19.18 -33.40
N LYS A 926 -12.08 -20.13 -32.54
CA LYS A 926 -12.39 -20.14 -31.11
C LYS A 926 -11.11 -20.01 -30.28
N LEU A 927 -11.24 -19.38 -29.12
CA LEU A 927 -10.25 -19.45 -28.06
C LEU A 927 -10.76 -20.39 -26.96
N HIS A 928 -10.01 -21.42 -26.65
CA HIS A 928 -10.29 -22.34 -25.56
C HIS A 928 -9.50 -21.90 -24.33
N ILE A 929 -10.19 -21.68 -23.21
CA ILE A 929 -9.56 -21.37 -21.93
C ILE A 929 -9.61 -22.63 -21.07
N LEU A 930 -8.44 -23.07 -20.63
CA LEU A 930 -8.22 -24.31 -19.90
C LEU A 930 -7.58 -23.97 -18.55
N SER A 931 -8.12 -24.51 -17.46
CA SER A 931 -7.36 -24.58 -16.21
C SER A 931 -6.59 -25.90 -16.20
N TYR A 932 -5.29 -25.81 -16.47
CA TYR A 932 -4.45 -27.01 -16.56
C TYR A 932 -4.20 -27.70 -15.21
N MET A 933 -4.67 -27.10 -14.11
CA MET A 933 -4.59 -27.66 -12.74
C MET A 933 -5.86 -28.40 -12.32
N THR A 934 -7.02 -28.11 -12.91
CA THR A 934 -8.31 -28.72 -12.52
C THR A 934 -8.86 -29.72 -13.53
N GLU A 935 -8.14 -29.94 -14.65
CA GLU A 935 -8.53 -30.82 -15.76
C GLU A 935 -9.85 -30.47 -16.47
N ASP A 936 -10.45 -29.31 -16.18
CA ASP A 936 -11.71 -28.85 -16.76
C ASP A 936 -11.49 -27.76 -17.82
N THR A 937 -12.23 -27.85 -18.93
CA THR A 937 -12.43 -26.73 -19.85
C THR A 937 -13.21 -25.64 -19.11
N THR A 938 -12.56 -24.51 -18.83
CA THR A 938 -13.17 -23.46 -18.01
C THR A 938 -14.12 -22.60 -18.82
N ASP A 939 -13.80 -22.32 -20.09
CA ASP A 939 -14.66 -21.55 -20.99
C ASP A 939 -14.23 -21.70 -22.46
N THR A 940 -15.16 -21.49 -23.40
CA THR A 940 -14.84 -21.40 -24.84
C THR A 940 -15.37 -20.09 -25.41
N LEU A 941 -14.53 -19.41 -26.16
CA LEU A 941 -14.79 -18.04 -26.58
C LEU A 941 -14.79 -17.96 -28.10
N GLN A 942 -15.96 -17.73 -28.68
CA GLN A 942 -16.12 -17.54 -30.13
C GLN A 942 -15.64 -16.14 -30.51
N LEU A 943 -14.71 -16.05 -31.46
CA LEU A 943 -14.30 -14.77 -32.06
C LEU A 943 -15.38 -14.29 -33.04
N SER A 944 -15.54 -12.97 -33.21
CA SER A 944 -16.53 -12.42 -34.15
C SER A 944 -16.23 -12.84 -35.59
N GLU A 945 -17.24 -13.11 -36.41
CA GLU A 945 -17.11 -13.56 -37.81
C GLU A 945 -16.20 -12.67 -38.70
N ASN A 946 -15.98 -11.41 -38.30
CA ASN A 946 -15.13 -10.45 -39.02
C ASN A 946 -13.65 -10.43 -38.58
N ALA A 947 -13.25 -11.23 -37.58
CA ALA A 947 -11.91 -11.18 -37.00
C ALA A 947 -10.82 -11.90 -37.85
N GLY A 948 -11.20 -12.78 -38.79
CA GLY A 948 -10.25 -13.59 -39.56
C GLY A 948 -9.50 -14.63 -38.71
N HIS A 949 -8.67 -15.46 -39.34
CA HIS A 949 -7.87 -16.47 -38.63
C HIS A 949 -6.79 -15.81 -37.75
N VAL A 950 -6.85 -15.98 -36.41
CA VAL A 950 -5.87 -15.41 -35.46
C VAL A 950 -4.63 -16.30 -35.36
N GLN A 951 -3.44 -15.75 -35.60
CA GLN A 951 -2.15 -16.48 -35.54
C GLN A 951 -1.44 -16.33 -34.19
N HIS A 952 -1.56 -15.19 -33.53
CA HIS A 952 -0.88 -14.94 -32.25
C HIS A 952 -1.63 -13.88 -31.45
N VAL A 953 -1.60 -14.00 -30.12
CA VAL A 953 -2.21 -13.02 -29.19
C VAL A 953 -1.19 -12.61 -28.12
N ALA A 954 -0.96 -11.30 -28.01
CA ALA A 954 -0.17 -10.70 -26.93
C ALA A 954 -1.10 -10.01 -25.92
N VAL A 955 -0.90 -10.27 -24.63
CA VAL A 955 -1.71 -9.73 -23.53
C VAL A 955 -0.81 -8.94 -22.58
N MET A 956 -1.19 -7.71 -22.26
CA MET A 956 -0.44 -6.84 -21.36
C MET A 956 -1.38 -5.86 -20.64
N ASP A 957 -1.48 -5.90 -19.30
CA ASP A 957 -2.21 -4.93 -18.45
C ASP A 957 -3.50 -4.35 -19.07
N GLY A 958 -4.40 -5.25 -19.47
CA GLY A 958 -5.69 -4.89 -20.04
C GLY A 958 -5.66 -4.46 -21.52
N LEU A 959 -4.53 -4.54 -22.21
CA LEU A 959 -4.41 -4.50 -23.68
C LEU A 959 -4.26 -5.92 -24.21
N VAL A 960 -4.97 -6.21 -25.30
CA VAL A 960 -4.87 -7.49 -26.02
C VAL A 960 -4.71 -7.20 -27.50
N LEU A 961 -3.60 -7.65 -28.08
CA LEU A 961 -3.31 -7.57 -29.51
C LEU A 961 -3.41 -8.97 -30.12
N ALA A 962 -4.08 -9.07 -31.25
CA ALA A 962 -4.18 -10.30 -32.04
C ALA A 962 -3.68 -10.05 -33.47
N SER A 963 -2.82 -10.94 -33.99
CA SER A 963 -2.44 -10.97 -35.41
C SER A 963 -3.40 -11.86 -36.20
N THR A 964 -3.85 -11.43 -37.38
CA THR A 964 -4.85 -12.13 -38.20
C THR A 964 -4.42 -12.31 -39.66
N VAL A 965 -4.71 -13.48 -40.26
CA VAL A 965 -4.29 -13.85 -41.62
C VAL A 965 -5.07 -13.12 -42.71
N ASP A 966 -6.40 -13.05 -42.60
CA ASP A 966 -7.25 -12.69 -43.75
C ASP A 966 -7.43 -11.19 -43.96
N SER A 967 -6.87 -10.36 -43.07
CA SER A 967 -7.10 -8.92 -43.12
C SER A 967 -5.86 -8.05 -42.99
N ASN A 968 -4.68 -8.62 -42.67
CA ASN A 968 -3.51 -7.86 -42.21
C ASN A 968 -3.89 -6.80 -41.14
N LYS A 969 -4.94 -7.08 -40.35
CA LYS A 969 -5.41 -6.18 -39.29
C LYS A 969 -4.96 -6.71 -37.95
N MET A 970 -4.46 -5.77 -37.16
CA MET A 970 -4.44 -5.92 -35.72
C MET A 970 -5.80 -5.54 -35.16
N VAL A 971 -6.45 -6.49 -34.50
CA VAL A 971 -7.75 -6.28 -33.86
C VAL A 971 -7.53 -6.13 -32.36
N HIS A 972 -7.86 -4.94 -31.83
CA HIS A 972 -7.99 -4.76 -30.40
C HIS A 972 -9.28 -5.47 -29.96
N LEU A 973 -9.18 -6.48 -29.10
CA LEU A 973 -10.37 -7.17 -28.60
C LEU A 973 -11.17 -6.21 -27.68
N HIS A 974 -12.43 -5.95 -28.01
CA HIS A 974 -13.30 -4.99 -27.29
C HIS A 974 -14.19 -5.67 -26.23
N GLY A 975 -14.66 -4.93 -25.23
CA GLY A 975 -15.79 -5.34 -24.38
C GLY A 975 -15.53 -6.52 -23.41
N GLU A 976 -16.48 -7.45 -23.30
CA GLU A 976 -16.47 -8.61 -22.38
C GLU A 976 -15.16 -9.43 -22.48
N TYR A 977 -14.57 -9.49 -23.67
CA TYR A 977 -13.31 -10.17 -23.98
C TYR A 977 -12.12 -9.57 -23.23
N ARG A 978 -12.07 -8.24 -23.10
CA ARG A 978 -11.01 -7.52 -22.37
C ARG A 978 -11.07 -7.84 -20.88
N TYR A 979 -12.27 -7.84 -20.30
CA TYR A 979 -12.47 -8.10 -18.87
C TYR A 979 -12.18 -9.56 -18.50
N ARG A 980 -12.52 -10.53 -19.37
CA ARG A 980 -12.28 -11.97 -19.15
C ARG A 980 -10.85 -12.42 -19.45
N LEU A 981 -10.14 -11.80 -20.40
CA LEU A 981 -8.75 -12.12 -20.71
C LEU A 981 -7.74 -11.37 -19.80
N SER A 982 -8.16 -10.25 -19.19
CA SER A 982 -7.34 -9.52 -18.20
C SER A 982 -7.40 -10.13 -16.79
N TYR A 983 -8.46 -10.89 -16.49
CA TYR A 983 -8.62 -11.67 -15.26
C TYR A 983 -8.00 -13.05 -15.45
#